data_AF-X6LNF7-F1
#
_entry.id   AF-X6LNF7-F1
#
_cell.length_a   1.000
_cell.length_b   1.000
_cell.length_c   1.000
_cell.angle_alpha   90.00
_cell.angle_beta   90.00
_cell.angle_gamma   90.00
#
_symmetry.space_group_name_H-M   'P 1'
#
loop_
_entity.id
_entity.type
_entity.pdbx_description
1 polymer ?
#
loop_
_entity_poly.entity_id
_entity_poly.type
_entity_poly.pdbx_seq_one_letter_code
_entity_poly.pdbx_strand_id
1 'polypeptide(L)'
;MEKHMGNELELQIQLDKLVQVGNVFPKFASAYKKACQTLAEHLTNYVDNAKGCLDKHNFEEMRKNLESLVKALSLQTHLISLFDIKQEITKLESSLLMHLRKSMIEGLNVIKKAIKDEHNFHKEEKDDTFSFARIEKLGKSDIEQLEMNADILERAKNVFEPPCQHVNLDKSTKEIFQSFFDKVVVYFERVSQKIGSLFEKQRYQAFDEIKGFVSVMDNLRKIKPVEQRTQRSYFQIIERIFGYVRDVHKDIELMLPLLMKQDPSFDYNRLFECIGCVHRSKWIEERQEGRGDNLMDEVKKKLILHLNELKQSSRCLELDIDHPNHLEQGRKIVEHLEKLSSLGSIIPEIANYHKEVGMKIEHAIRATVSTIKHEFSLERRSVHYQKEIKEQLEKLKVYVESLNHANAYLQQKELKNARELESRIQSIEDEIKMNITDLGKNKSNFDKQIQRVNEEISKLMDIKENYQQLAIKKNWKDKTIPQKAIDFLKKQGYQSIGQVEEQEKKVKAESKTLKKKKKELEKTQTHTEELDKNLKEYQQIQKEFHQLQQKEKVILNTAFKFLKSRGFLDLEISRLANNENELIEKIGKYERGIDSIKGGGYIFDILNASRTEKVLHYLKKCKETTFSFTDIVTVNDQNERNQSGEKKQSTLRQDLVATLDLMEHYLQCYDTNEFMEKVEMIVSRLYEINKLEKNHPVIFAFFPSDMLRQFYIKLEKTWLNLFDEMMKLEKQSNLPELKAKLFVIKTLSALDEYAKPSCKFHDLFLKHQEALFNNVIDTGKVLKAMDEHCYADVAAEMSKINQSKERDEQVEKVLDELKSSLSRSLIGLAKNTMMKVMKLGDNEVDLDEICKLEAQFQAVEDAKNALFEYVDNNTKKEIEKIESETKSLIEKWMLKVVATAKAVIKSYKFLEAEEKIELVRRFNCILVRYFGQISFDDSKEEKKEKTDNISNSVDQLEKDLQNVLETVVKKYKDIDLKTSNFNPYVSDPPKDLYAKLEKVMQTASTNYEGPWDAIEENIIQKVREQLLEIREQVKEFDLQKLETRIRVCESVLNSLPKHMQDTLGEEIKQCHNDVKCEIENMLKEVEQVIQKRNVQDINELLNRSTSNQKRNIEVGVDKIMQDI
;
A
#
# COMPACT_ATOMS: atom_id res chain seq x y z
N MET A 1 -65.09 55.86 68.50
CA MET A 1 -65.08 54.68 67.62
C MET A 1 -63.78 54.57 66.83
N GLU A 2 -63.37 55.60 66.08
CA GLU A 2 -62.08 55.60 65.36
C GLU A 2 -60.87 55.25 66.25
N LYS A 3 -60.84 55.75 67.50
CA LYS A 3 -59.78 55.42 68.48
C LYS A 3 -59.76 53.97 68.98
N HIS A 4 -60.84 53.21 68.81
CA HIS A 4 -60.97 51.83 69.30
C HIS A 4 -61.02 50.80 68.17
N MET A 5 -60.72 51.20 66.92
CA MET A 5 -60.81 50.32 65.74
C MET A 5 -59.89 49.08 65.79
N GLY A 6 -58.88 49.06 66.65
CA GLY A 6 -58.00 47.90 66.85
C GLY A 6 -58.33 47.00 68.05
N ASN A 7 -59.48 47.20 68.70
CA ASN A 7 -59.93 46.35 69.81
C ASN A 7 -61.42 45.99 69.63
N GLU A 8 -61.64 44.83 69.01
CA GLU A 8 -62.96 44.35 68.59
C GLU A 8 -63.88 44.05 69.77
N LEU A 9 -63.32 43.61 70.90
CA LEU A 9 -64.08 43.39 72.13
C LEU A 9 -64.60 44.72 72.71
N GLU A 10 -63.76 45.76 72.71
CA GLU A 10 -64.18 47.09 73.15
C GLU A 10 -65.21 47.68 72.17
N LEU A 11 -65.02 47.51 70.86
CA LEU A 11 -66.02 47.93 69.86
C LEU A 11 -67.36 47.22 70.04
N GLN A 12 -67.35 45.91 70.30
CA GLN A 12 -68.56 45.13 70.57
C GLN A 12 -69.28 45.68 71.80
N ILE A 13 -68.57 45.87 72.91
CA ILE A 13 -69.13 46.42 74.16
C ILE A 13 -69.73 47.82 73.93
N GLN A 14 -69.07 48.66 73.13
CA GLN A 14 -69.55 50.02 72.83
C GLN A 14 -70.77 50.00 71.89
N LEU A 15 -70.82 49.09 70.92
CA LEU A 15 -71.98 48.90 70.06
C LEU A 15 -73.18 48.33 70.84
N ASP A 16 -72.97 47.34 71.71
CA ASP A 16 -73.99 46.81 72.62
C ASP A 16 -74.59 47.91 73.49
N LYS A 17 -73.74 48.76 74.10
CA LYS A 17 -74.18 49.93 74.88
C LYS A 17 -74.97 50.92 74.02
N LEU A 18 -74.54 51.20 72.79
CA LEU A 18 -75.24 52.11 71.88
C LEU A 18 -76.59 51.57 71.40
N VAL A 19 -76.73 50.25 71.19
CA VAL A 19 -78.02 49.60 70.91
C VAL A 19 -78.94 49.73 72.11
N GLN A 20 -78.46 49.41 73.31
CA GLN A 20 -79.25 49.48 74.54
C GLN A 20 -79.73 50.91 74.82
N VAL A 21 -78.85 51.91 74.67
CA VAL A 21 -79.20 53.34 74.82
C VAL A 21 -80.13 53.79 73.68
N GLY A 22 -79.91 53.35 72.44
CA GLY A 22 -80.73 53.68 71.28
C GLY A 22 -82.17 53.15 71.36
N ASN A 23 -82.37 52.00 72.01
CA ASN A 23 -83.69 51.42 72.26
C ASN A 23 -84.52 52.26 73.25
N VAL A 24 -83.87 53.01 74.14
CA VAL A 24 -84.53 53.92 75.11
C VAL A 24 -84.62 55.35 74.55
N PHE A 25 -83.60 55.79 73.80
CA PHE A 25 -83.49 57.15 73.26
C PHE A 25 -83.30 57.13 71.73
N PRO A 26 -84.37 57.39 70.95
CA PRO A 26 -84.35 57.28 69.48
C PRO A 26 -83.27 58.14 68.77
N LYS A 27 -82.83 59.24 69.41
CA LYS A 27 -81.76 60.11 68.90
C LYS A 27 -80.40 59.41 68.78
N PHE A 28 -80.15 58.34 69.55
CA PHE A 28 -78.91 57.56 69.47
C PHE A 28 -78.97 56.42 68.45
N ALA A 29 -80.15 56.04 67.96
CA ALA A 29 -80.30 55.03 66.90
C ALA A 29 -79.63 55.46 65.58
N SER A 30 -79.64 56.76 65.26
CA SER A 30 -78.93 57.29 64.08
C SER A 30 -77.40 57.22 64.23
N ALA A 31 -76.88 57.43 65.44
CA ALA A 31 -75.45 57.30 65.75
C ALA A 31 -74.98 55.84 65.71
N TYR A 32 -75.79 54.90 66.23
CA TYR A 32 -75.55 53.45 66.09
C TYR A 32 -75.53 53.00 64.62
N LYS A 33 -76.51 53.46 63.82
CA LYS A 33 -76.56 53.15 62.39
C LYS A 33 -75.34 53.68 61.63
N LYS A 34 -74.94 54.93 61.90
CA LYS A 34 -73.75 55.56 61.28
C LYS A 34 -72.46 54.80 61.66
N ALA A 35 -72.33 54.41 62.93
CA ALA A 35 -71.23 53.60 63.41
C ALA A 35 -71.11 52.25 62.69
N CYS A 36 -72.23 51.53 62.57
CA CYS A 36 -72.28 50.26 61.86
C CYS A 36 -71.99 50.42 60.35
N GLN A 37 -72.43 51.52 59.74
CA GLN A 37 -72.10 51.86 58.35
C GLN A 37 -70.60 52.10 58.15
N THR A 38 -69.96 52.91 59.00
CA THR A 38 -68.51 53.16 58.92
C THR A 38 -67.70 51.89 59.16
N LEU A 39 -68.12 51.02 60.08
CA LEU A 39 -67.49 49.71 60.28
C LEU A 39 -67.68 48.78 59.07
N ALA A 40 -68.87 48.74 58.47
CA ALA A 40 -69.14 47.97 57.27
C ALA A 40 -68.30 48.44 56.07
N GLU A 41 -68.16 49.76 55.85
CA GLU A 41 -67.27 50.32 54.83
C GLU A 41 -65.81 49.91 55.06
N HIS A 42 -65.35 49.96 56.30
CA HIS A 42 -63.98 49.54 56.65
C HIS A 42 -63.73 48.04 56.42
N LEU A 43 -64.70 47.19 56.79
CA LEU A 43 -64.63 45.74 56.52
C LEU A 43 -64.72 45.44 55.02
N THR A 44 -65.46 46.24 54.25
CA THR A 44 -65.51 46.16 52.79
C THR A 44 -64.12 46.38 52.19
N ASN A 45 -63.36 47.36 52.70
CA ASN A 45 -61.97 47.58 52.27
C ASN A 45 -61.08 46.36 52.51
N TYR A 46 -61.24 45.64 53.64
CA TYR A 46 -60.49 44.40 53.88
C TYR A 46 -60.86 43.30 52.89
N VAL A 47 -62.15 43.17 52.52
CA VAL A 47 -62.61 42.22 51.51
C VAL A 47 -62.08 42.56 50.11
N ASP A 48 -62.12 43.84 49.72
CA ASP A 48 -61.65 44.27 48.40
C ASP A 48 -60.13 44.18 48.28
N ASN A 49 -59.40 44.50 49.35
CA ASN A 49 -57.95 44.27 49.43
C ASN A 49 -57.62 42.79 49.33
N ALA A 50 -58.35 41.92 50.05
CA ALA A 50 -58.22 40.47 49.96
C ALA A 50 -58.45 39.96 48.52
N LYS A 51 -59.51 40.41 47.85
CA LYS A 51 -59.76 40.06 46.43
C LYS A 51 -58.61 40.52 45.52
N GLY A 52 -58.13 41.76 45.69
CA GLY A 52 -57.01 42.29 44.92
C GLY A 52 -55.67 41.58 45.16
N CYS A 53 -55.52 40.88 46.29
CA CYS A 53 -54.36 40.05 46.59
C CYS A 53 -54.33 38.74 45.77
N LEU A 54 -55.50 38.21 45.37
CA LEU A 54 -55.58 36.97 44.58
C LEU A 54 -54.96 37.14 43.20
N ASP A 55 -55.25 38.26 42.52
CA ASP A 55 -54.72 38.57 41.18
C ASP A 55 -53.19 38.76 41.18
N LYS A 56 -52.61 39.15 42.32
CA LYS A 56 -51.16 39.37 42.50
C LYS A 56 -50.44 38.20 43.17
N HIS A 57 -51.14 37.13 43.51
CA HIS A 57 -50.62 36.00 44.29
C HIS A 57 -49.97 36.39 45.63
N ASN A 58 -50.43 37.49 46.26
CA ASN A 58 -49.91 37.97 47.54
C ASN A 58 -50.68 37.32 48.71
N PHE A 59 -50.37 36.05 48.97
CA PHE A 59 -51.12 35.25 49.93
C PHE A 59 -50.90 35.71 51.37
N GLU A 60 -49.75 36.27 51.71
CA GLU A 60 -49.45 36.81 53.04
C GLU A 60 -50.38 37.97 53.38
N GLU A 61 -50.58 38.90 52.44
CA GLU A 61 -51.48 40.04 52.62
C GLU A 61 -52.94 39.60 52.60
N MET A 62 -53.30 38.62 51.77
CA MET A 62 -54.61 37.96 51.80
C MET A 62 -54.90 37.36 53.18
N ARG A 63 -53.94 36.64 53.76
CA ARG A 63 -54.05 36.05 55.10
C ARG A 63 -54.28 37.10 56.17
N LYS A 64 -53.54 38.21 56.17
CA LYS A 64 -53.74 39.32 57.13
C LYS A 64 -55.15 39.92 57.03
N ASN A 65 -55.64 40.14 55.81
CA ASN A 65 -56.99 40.67 55.59
C ASN A 65 -58.05 39.69 56.08
N LEU A 66 -57.87 38.39 55.85
CA LEU A 66 -58.75 37.34 56.39
C LEU A 66 -58.71 37.30 57.92
N GLU A 67 -57.54 37.38 58.55
CA GLU A 67 -57.40 37.40 60.01
C GLU A 67 -58.08 38.64 60.62
N SER A 68 -58.00 39.81 59.97
CA SER A 68 -58.72 41.01 60.38
C SER A 68 -60.25 40.82 60.29
N LEU A 69 -60.75 40.18 59.23
CA LEU A 69 -62.18 39.87 59.09
C LEU A 69 -62.64 38.84 60.14
N VAL A 70 -61.82 37.82 60.41
CA VAL A 70 -62.08 36.80 61.44
C VAL A 70 -62.18 37.44 62.82
N LYS A 71 -61.27 38.37 63.18
CA LYS A 71 -61.33 39.10 64.46
C LYS A 71 -62.62 39.91 64.59
N ALA A 72 -63.11 40.48 63.48
CA ALA A 72 -64.35 41.23 63.45
C ALA A 72 -65.62 40.35 63.53
N LEU A 73 -65.52 39.01 63.50
CA LEU A 73 -66.69 38.11 63.61
C LEU A 73 -67.50 38.32 64.89
N SER A 74 -66.88 38.78 65.98
CA SER A 74 -67.59 39.10 67.22
C SER A 74 -68.61 40.24 67.04
N LEU A 75 -68.45 41.07 66.01
CA LEU A 75 -69.34 42.18 65.65
C LEU A 75 -70.48 41.77 64.71
N GLN A 76 -70.54 40.50 64.29
CA GLN A 76 -71.52 39.99 63.32
C GLN A 76 -72.97 40.30 63.71
N THR A 77 -73.34 40.17 64.98
CA THR A 77 -74.71 40.42 65.46
C THR A 77 -75.18 41.86 65.24
N HIS A 78 -74.26 42.82 65.21
CA HIS A 78 -74.55 44.23 64.93
C HIS A 78 -74.53 44.56 63.43
N LEU A 79 -73.71 43.85 62.67
CA LEU A 79 -73.41 44.19 61.27
C LEU A 79 -74.18 43.36 60.25
N ILE A 80 -74.79 42.22 60.61
CA ILE A 80 -75.38 41.26 59.66
C ILE A 80 -76.37 41.88 58.64
N SER A 81 -77.10 42.93 59.01
CA SER A 81 -78.04 43.62 58.10
C SER A 81 -77.37 44.57 57.10
N LEU A 82 -76.11 44.93 57.33
CA LEU A 82 -75.32 45.86 56.49
C LEU A 82 -74.14 45.14 55.81
N PHE A 83 -73.52 44.17 56.49
CA PHE A 83 -72.36 43.44 56.04
C PHE A 83 -72.29 42.09 56.76
N ASP A 84 -72.48 41.00 56.03
CA ASP A 84 -72.39 39.65 56.55
C ASP A 84 -70.92 39.15 56.49
N ILE A 85 -70.19 39.31 57.59
CA ILE A 85 -68.77 38.96 57.69
C ILE A 85 -68.58 37.46 57.42
N LYS A 86 -69.46 36.61 57.95
CA LYS A 86 -69.38 35.16 57.76
C LYS A 86 -69.57 34.78 56.29
N GLN A 87 -70.54 35.40 55.61
CA GLN A 87 -70.74 35.17 54.18
C GLN A 87 -69.56 35.65 53.34
N GLU A 88 -68.99 36.83 53.64
CA GLU A 88 -67.84 37.36 52.91
C GLU A 88 -66.56 36.53 53.13
N ILE A 89 -66.29 36.06 54.35
CA ILE A 89 -65.18 35.11 54.61
C ILE A 89 -65.36 33.85 53.75
N THR A 90 -66.57 33.27 53.72
CA THR A 90 -66.86 32.06 52.91
C THR A 90 -66.67 32.31 51.40
N LYS A 91 -67.06 33.50 50.91
CA LYS A 91 -66.84 33.91 49.52
C LYS A 91 -65.35 34.06 49.19
N LEU A 92 -64.56 34.64 50.11
CA LEU A 92 -63.12 34.80 49.95
C LEU A 92 -62.39 33.45 49.97
N GLU A 93 -62.74 32.55 50.89
CA GLU A 93 -62.25 31.16 50.90
C GLU A 93 -62.54 30.47 49.56
N SER A 94 -63.79 30.54 49.09
CA SER A 94 -64.20 29.94 47.82
C SER A 94 -63.43 30.53 46.63
N SER A 95 -63.22 31.84 46.62
CA SER A 95 -62.47 32.54 45.57
C SER A 95 -60.99 32.14 45.55
N LEU A 96 -60.35 32.05 46.72
CA LEU A 96 -58.98 31.55 46.85
C LEU A 96 -58.88 30.10 46.35
N LEU A 97 -59.77 29.21 46.78
CA LEU A 97 -59.74 27.81 46.36
C LEU A 97 -60.00 27.65 44.87
N MET A 98 -60.89 28.46 44.27
CA MET A 98 -61.06 28.48 42.81
C MET A 98 -59.80 28.96 42.08
N HIS A 99 -59.13 30.00 42.59
CA HIS A 99 -57.88 30.51 42.03
C HIS A 99 -56.77 29.44 42.05
N LEU A 100 -56.57 28.79 43.20
CA LEU A 100 -55.58 27.71 43.33
C LEU A 100 -55.93 26.48 42.49
N ARG A 101 -57.22 26.12 42.40
CA ARG A 101 -57.68 25.03 41.51
C ARG A 101 -57.42 25.36 40.04
N LYS A 102 -57.58 26.62 39.63
CA LYS A 102 -57.27 27.08 38.27
C LYS A 102 -55.79 26.86 37.95
N SER A 103 -54.88 27.35 38.81
CA SER A 103 -53.44 27.14 38.65
C SER A 103 -53.05 25.66 38.64
N MET A 104 -53.67 24.85 39.51
CA MET A 104 -53.50 23.39 39.49
C MET A 104 -53.93 22.80 38.14
N ILE A 105 -55.13 23.12 37.65
CA ILE A 105 -55.66 22.58 36.39
C ILE A 105 -54.78 22.97 35.20
N GLU A 106 -54.31 24.21 35.16
CA GLU A 106 -53.38 24.70 34.13
C GLU A 106 -52.11 23.83 34.09
N GLY A 107 -51.50 23.57 35.24
CA GLY A 107 -50.33 22.68 35.32
C GLY A 107 -50.66 21.22 34.99
N LEU A 108 -51.81 20.71 35.41
CA LEU A 108 -52.22 19.34 35.09
C LEU A 108 -52.50 19.15 33.58
N ASN A 109 -52.98 20.18 32.89
CA ASN A 109 -53.20 20.12 31.45
C ASN A 109 -51.90 19.97 30.66
N VAL A 110 -50.81 20.60 31.14
CA VAL A 110 -49.46 20.41 30.58
C VAL A 110 -49.03 18.94 30.67
N ILE A 111 -49.21 18.33 31.84
CA ILE A 111 -48.87 16.91 32.07
C ILE A 111 -49.75 15.99 31.22
N LYS A 112 -51.06 16.25 31.15
CA LYS A 112 -51.99 15.48 30.33
C LYS A 112 -51.63 15.53 28.85
N LYS A 113 -51.19 16.68 28.32
CA LYS A 113 -50.76 16.79 26.93
C LYS A 113 -49.54 15.90 26.63
N ALA A 114 -48.63 15.76 27.59
CA ALA A 114 -47.45 14.92 27.47
C ALA A 114 -47.74 13.41 27.66
N ILE A 115 -48.89 13.07 28.25
CA ILE A 115 -49.35 11.69 28.44
C ILE A 115 -50.49 11.43 27.45
N LYS A 116 -50.19 10.82 26.30
CA LYS A 116 -51.25 10.43 25.35
C LYS A 116 -51.91 9.13 25.82
N ASP A 117 -53.20 9.20 26.12
CA ASP A 117 -54.03 8.01 26.38
C ASP A 117 -54.24 7.24 25.06
N GLU A 118 -54.02 5.93 25.10
CA GLU A 118 -53.92 5.01 23.95
C GLU A 118 -55.24 4.72 23.20
N HIS A 119 -56.28 5.55 23.33
CA HIS A 119 -57.62 5.17 22.86
C HIS A 119 -57.87 5.24 21.33
N ASN A 120 -56.88 5.54 20.48
CA ASN A 120 -57.11 5.74 19.04
C ASN A 120 -56.07 5.07 18.11
N PHE A 121 -55.75 3.79 18.30
CA PHE A 121 -55.09 3.02 17.23
C PHE A 121 -55.76 1.67 16.99
N HIS A 122 -56.32 1.53 15.78
CA HIS A 122 -56.79 0.26 15.25
C HIS A 122 -55.59 -0.57 14.78
N LYS A 123 -55.54 -1.83 15.26
CA LYS A 123 -54.93 -3.04 14.67
C LYS A 123 -53.56 -2.91 13.99
N GLU A 124 -52.53 -3.37 14.70
CA GLU A 124 -51.28 -4.07 14.30
C GLU A 124 -50.31 -3.85 15.48
N GLU A 125 -49.70 -4.82 16.17
CA GLU A 125 -49.42 -6.24 16.03
C GLU A 125 -49.58 -6.90 17.41
N LYS A 126 -49.75 -8.24 17.43
CA LYS A 126 -49.73 -9.03 18.66
C LYS A 126 -48.29 -9.14 19.16
N ASP A 127 -47.95 -8.41 20.22
CA ASP A 127 -46.83 -8.77 21.07
C ASP A 127 -47.17 -8.44 22.53
N ASP A 128 -47.15 -9.47 23.39
CA ASP A 128 -47.67 -9.48 24.77
C ASP A 128 -46.77 -8.72 25.77
N THR A 129 -46.32 -7.51 25.41
CA THR A 129 -45.42 -6.72 26.27
C THR A 129 -46.04 -5.37 26.60
N PHE A 130 -46.63 -5.27 27.80
CA PHE A 130 -47.02 -4.07 28.54
C PHE A 130 -47.33 -2.80 27.69
N SER A 131 -48.62 -2.44 27.61
CA SER A 131 -49.11 -1.19 27.01
C SER A 131 -48.54 0.04 27.76
N PHE A 132 -47.36 0.51 27.34
CA PHE A 132 -46.77 1.73 27.87
C PHE A 132 -47.39 2.93 27.17
N ALA A 133 -48.22 3.69 27.90
CA ALA A 133 -48.72 4.98 27.45
C ALA A 133 -47.60 5.81 26.79
N ARG A 134 -47.85 6.30 25.57
CA ARG A 134 -46.87 7.08 24.80
C ARG A 134 -46.60 8.41 25.50
N ILE A 135 -45.44 8.51 26.15
CA ILE A 135 -44.99 9.71 26.85
C ILE A 135 -44.20 10.58 25.87
N GLU A 136 -44.62 11.83 25.72
CA GLU A 136 -43.90 12.84 24.95
C GLU A 136 -43.04 13.71 25.87
N LYS A 137 -41.91 14.18 25.34
CA LYS A 137 -40.98 15.05 26.07
C LYS A 137 -41.62 16.43 26.28
N LEU A 138 -41.70 16.87 27.53
CA LEU A 138 -42.10 18.25 27.86
C LEU A 138 -41.13 19.28 27.26
N GLY A 139 -41.68 20.33 26.66
CA GLY A 139 -40.90 21.47 26.19
C GLY A 139 -40.37 22.32 27.34
N LYS A 140 -39.38 23.18 27.06
CA LYS A 140 -38.83 24.08 28.09
C LYS A 140 -39.92 25.00 28.69
N SER A 141 -40.78 25.56 27.86
CA SER A 141 -41.91 26.40 28.28
C SER A 141 -42.92 25.65 29.16
N ASP A 142 -43.14 24.37 28.88
CA ASP A 142 -44.05 23.53 29.65
C ASP A 142 -43.51 23.29 31.06
N ILE A 143 -42.19 23.11 31.19
CA ILE A 143 -41.53 22.93 32.49
C ILE A 143 -41.52 24.25 33.29
N GLU A 144 -41.22 25.37 32.65
CA GLU A 144 -41.29 26.71 33.29
C GLU A 144 -42.71 26.99 33.82
N GLN A 145 -43.75 26.59 33.08
CA GLN A 145 -45.15 26.70 33.53
C GLN A 145 -45.44 25.80 34.75
N LEU A 146 -44.88 24.58 34.79
CA LEU A 146 -45.03 23.69 35.94
C LEU A 146 -44.31 24.22 37.18
N GLU A 147 -43.11 24.78 37.02
CA GLU A 147 -42.36 25.45 38.08
C GLU A 147 -43.16 26.63 38.66
N MET A 148 -43.67 27.51 37.80
CA MET A 148 -44.50 28.66 38.23
C MET A 148 -45.76 28.21 38.99
N ASN A 149 -46.46 27.19 38.49
CA ASN A 149 -47.66 26.66 39.15
C ASN A 149 -47.33 26.01 40.49
N ALA A 150 -46.20 25.28 40.58
CA ALA A 150 -45.71 24.71 41.84
C ALA A 150 -45.44 25.81 42.86
N ASP A 151 -44.73 26.88 42.49
CA ASP A 151 -44.40 28.01 43.36
C ASP A 151 -45.65 28.73 43.90
N ILE A 152 -46.66 28.96 43.06
CA ILE A 152 -47.92 29.59 43.47
C ILE A 152 -48.63 28.72 44.51
N LEU A 153 -48.77 27.43 44.23
CA LEU A 153 -49.47 26.49 45.11
C LEU A 153 -48.70 26.26 46.42
N GLU A 154 -47.36 26.18 46.35
CA GLU A 154 -46.49 26.01 47.52
C GLU A 154 -46.53 27.24 48.44
N ARG A 155 -46.44 28.46 47.88
CA ARG A 155 -46.60 29.70 48.65
C ARG A 155 -47.95 29.75 49.38
N ALA A 156 -49.05 29.46 48.67
CA ALA A 156 -50.37 29.42 49.29
C ALA A 156 -50.45 28.38 50.42
N LYS A 157 -49.96 27.16 50.17
CA LYS A 157 -49.92 26.08 51.17
C LYS A 157 -49.11 26.49 52.40
N ASN A 158 -47.92 27.07 52.24
CA ASN A 158 -47.07 27.48 53.36
C ASN A 158 -47.67 28.67 54.13
N VAL A 159 -48.28 29.64 53.43
CA VAL A 159 -48.94 30.78 54.07
C VAL A 159 -50.15 30.35 54.88
N PHE A 160 -50.96 29.41 54.41
CA PHE A 160 -52.17 28.94 55.11
C PHE A 160 -51.95 27.68 55.96
N GLU A 161 -50.71 27.18 56.09
CA GLU A 161 -50.37 26.02 56.93
C GLU A 161 -50.65 26.27 58.43
N PRO A 162 -50.32 27.42 59.03
CA PRO A 162 -50.81 27.76 60.36
C PRO A 162 -52.31 28.04 60.33
N PRO A 163 -53.11 27.48 61.25
CA PRO A 163 -54.57 27.62 61.23
C PRO A 163 -55.02 29.08 61.37
N CYS A 164 -55.96 29.50 60.54
CA CYS A 164 -56.69 30.76 60.69
C CYS A 164 -57.97 30.46 61.48
N GLN A 165 -58.19 31.12 62.61
CA GLN A 165 -59.37 30.84 63.45
C GLN A 165 -60.65 30.94 62.62
N HIS A 166 -61.55 29.95 62.75
CA HIS A 166 -62.82 29.88 62.01
C HIS A 166 -62.74 29.72 60.48
N VAL A 167 -61.55 29.47 59.90
CA VAL A 167 -61.31 29.35 58.45
C VAL A 167 -60.49 28.08 58.16
N ASN A 168 -61.02 27.14 57.36
CA ASN A 168 -60.42 25.81 57.14
C ASN A 168 -59.64 25.73 55.82
N LEU A 169 -58.66 26.62 55.67
CA LEU A 169 -57.82 26.72 54.45
C LEU A 169 -56.55 25.86 54.50
N ASP A 170 -56.08 25.47 55.69
CA ASP A 170 -54.87 24.67 55.88
C ASP A 170 -54.98 23.31 55.17
N LYS A 171 -56.10 22.60 55.37
CA LYS A 171 -56.38 21.30 54.77
C LYS A 171 -56.57 21.42 53.26
N SER A 172 -57.41 22.37 52.83
CA SER A 172 -57.80 22.51 51.43
C SER A 172 -56.63 22.93 50.53
N THR A 173 -55.79 23.86 50.98
CA THR A 173 -54.60 24.30 50.22
C THR A 173 -53.54 23.20 50.14
N LYS A 174 -53.35 22.44 51.23
CA LYS A 174 -52.48 21.27 51.27
C LYS A 174 -52.95 20.15 50.33
N GLU A 175 -54.24 19.86 50.29
CA GLU A 175 -54.82 18.86 49.37
C GLU A 175 -54.64 19.25 47.90
N ILE A 176 -54.87 20.52 47.55
CA ILE A 176 -54.66 21.02 46.17
C ILE A 176 -53.19 20.89 45.77
N PHE A 177 -52.27 21.34 46.62
CA PHE A 177 -50.84 21.22 46.37
C PHE A 177 -50.40 19.76 46.23
N GLN A 178 -50.85 18.89 47.13
CA GLN A 178 -50.51 17.46 47.11
C GLN A 178 -51.04 16.77 45.84
N SER A 179 -52.27 17.08 45.43
CA SER A 179 -52.88 16.54 44.21
C SER A 179 -52.11 16.95 42.94
N PHE A 180 -51.71 18.23 42.84
CA PHE A 180 -50.85 18.69 41.75
C PHE A 180 -49.50 17.94 41.74
N PHE A 181 -48.87 17.92 42.91
CA PHE A 181 -47.56 17.34 43.11
C PHE A 181 -47.49 15.84 42.80
N ASP A 182 -48.48 15.06 43.26
CA ASP A 182 -48.59 13.63 42.99
C ASP A 182 -48.63 13.33 41.48
N LYS A 183 -49.28 14.19 40.69
CA LYS A 183 -49.33 14.04 39.23
C LYS A 183 -48.01 14.36 38.55
N VAL A 184 -47.27 15.36 39.02
CA VAL A 184 -45.90 15.65 38.54
C VAL A 184 -44.98 14.46 38.81
N VAL A 185 -45.05 13.88 40.01
CA VAL A 185 -44.27 12.68 40.38
C VAL A 185 -44.65 11.48 39.51
N VAL A 186 -45.95 11.25 39.24
CA VAL A 186 -46.38 10.17 38.33
C VAL A 186 -45.80 10.35 36.93
N TYR A 187 -45.78 11.58 36.40
CA TYR A 187 -45.16 11.85 35.10
C TYR A 187 -43.64 11.59 35.13
N PHE A 188 -42.96 11.98 36.20
CA PHE A 188 -41.53 11.72 36.38
C PHE A 188 -41.20 10.22 36.39
N GLU A 189 -41.99 9.42 37.12
CA GLU A 189 -41.82 7.96 37.16
C GLU A 189 -42.09 7.33 35.79
N ARG A 190 -43.08 7.84 35.06
CA ARG A 190 -43.36 7.44 33.68
C ARG A 190 -42.19 7.75 32.73
N VAL A 191 -41.56 8.92 32.86
CA VAL A 191 -40.32 9.23 32.11
C VAL A 191 -39.21 8.25 32.46
N SER A 192 -39.04 7.91 33.74
CA SER A 192 -38.05 6.92 34.19
C SER A 192 -38.29 5.54 33.56
N GLN A 193 -39.55 5.09 33.51
CA GLN A 193 -39.95 3.85 32.85
C GLN A 193 -39.69 3.90 31.33
N LYS A 194 -40.00 5.03 30.68
CA LYS A 194 -39.71 5.23 29.25
C LYS A 194 -38.23 5.11 28.97
N ILE A 195 -37.36 5.73 29.77
CA ILE A 195 -35.90 5.57 29.67
C ILE A 195 -35.52 4.08 29.82
N GLY A 196 -36.06 3.38 30.82
CA GLY A 196 -35.82 1.94 31.00
C GLY A 196 -36.20 1.11 29.76
N SER A 197 -37.36 1.37 29.17
CA SER A 197 -37.82 0.68 27.96
C SER A 197 -36.97 0.97 26.73
N LEU A 198 -36.45 2.20 26.62
CA LEU A 198 -35.56 2.61 25.53
C LEU A 198 -34.24 1.85 25.59
N PHE A 199 -33.70 1.63 26.80
CA PHE A 199 -32.53 0.77 27.00
C PHE A 199 -32.76 -0.67 26.58
N GLU A 200 -33.92 -1.24 26.92
CA GLU A 200 -34.22 -2.65 26.62
C GLU A 200 -34.44 -2.88 25.12
N LYS A 201 -35.14 -1.97 24.43
CA LYS A 201 -35.52 -2.13 23.02
C LYS A 201 -34.46 -1.66 22.03
N GLN A 202 -33.87 -0.50 22.27
CA GLN A 202 -33.00 0.19 21.29
C GLN A 202 -31.54 0.29 21.76
N ARG A 203 -31.25 -0.17 22.98
CA ARG A 203 -29.92 -0.15 23.60
C ARG A 203 -29.24 1.21 23.42
N TYR A 204 -28.10 1.24 22.75
CA TYR A 204 -27.26 2.42 22.59
C TYR A 204 -27.76 3.41 21.52
N GLN A 205 -28.70 3.01 20.66
CA GLN A 205 -29.27 3.95 19.67
C GLN A 205 -30.18 4.98 20.34
N ALA A 206 -30.67 4.70 21.55
CA ALA A 206 -31.55 5.59 22.28
C ALA A 206 -30.85 6.68 23.11
N PHE A 207 -29.51 6.74 23.16
CA PHE A 207 -28.80 7.67 24.06
C PHE A 207 -29.17 9.15 23.84
N ASP A 208 -29.42 9.56 22.59
CA ASP A 208 -29.84 10.94 22.28
C ASP A 208 -31.27 11.23 22.78
N GLU A 209 -32.17 10.26 22.64
CA GLU A 209 -33.55 10.35 23.16
C GLU A 209 -33.55 10.34 24.70
N ILE A 210 -32.75 9.46 25.31
CA ILE A 210 -32.54 9.36 26.76
C ILE A 210 -31.98 10.67 27.31
N LYS A 211 -30.97 11.29 26.67
CA LYS A 211 -30.45 12.62 27.05
C LYS A 211 -31.57 13.63 27.15
N GLY A 212 -32.49 13.61 26.19
CA GLY A 212 -33.68 14.45 26.16
C GLY A 212 -34.58 14.25 27.38
N PHE A 213 -34.89 13.01 27.73
CA PHE A 213 -35.73 12.68 28.89
C PHE A 213 -35.05 12.97 30.22
N VAL A 214 -33.76 12.66 30.35
CA VAL A 214 -32.99 12.97 31.57
C VAL A 214 -32.96 14.49 31.81
N SER A 215 -32.81 15.30 30.75
CA SER A 215 -32.90 16.77 30.88
C SER A 215 -34.26 17.24 31.39
N VAL A 216 -35.36 16.58 30.99
CA VAL A 216 -36.70 16.87 31.56
C VAL A 216 -36.74 16.52 33.05
N MET A 217 -36.20 15.37 33.43
CA MET A 217 -36.12 14.96 34.85
C MET A 217 -35.33 15.97 35.69
N ASP A 218 -34.18 16.43 35.22
CA ASP A 218 -33.37 17.42 35.95
C ASP A 218 -34.12 18.74 36.15
N ASN A 219 -34.82 19.21 35.11
CA ASN A 219 -35.57 20.46 35.22
C ASN A 219 -36.77 20.30 36.16
N LEU A 220 -37.53 19.19 36.09
CA LEU A 220 -38.62 18.91 37.04
C LEU A 220 -38.13 18.84 38.50
N ARG A 221 -36.89 18.38 38.72
CA ARG A 221 -36.26 18.33 40.05
C ARG A 221 -35.87 19.70 40.60
N LYS A 222 -35.95 20.79 39.83
CA LYS A 222 -35.84 22.16 40.40
C LYS A 222 -36.98 22.48 41.35
N ILE A 223 -38.13 21.83 41.17
CA ILE A 223 -39.23 21.85 42.13
C ILE A 223 -38.82 20.98 43.32
N LYS A 224 -38.38 21.60 44.42
CA LYS A 224 -37.83 20.93 45.62
C LYS A 224 -38.62 19.70 46.11
N PRO A 225 -39.96 19.78 46.25
CA PRO A 225 -40.76 18.60 46.58
C PRO A 225 -40.54 17.41 45.63
N VAL A 226 -40.42 17.67 44.32
CA VAL A 226 -40.25 16.62 43.28
C VAL A 226 -38.91 15.95 43.50
N GLU A 227 -37.87 16.76 43.68
CA GLU A 227 -36.53 16.29 43.99
C GLU A 227 -36.50 15.30 45.15
N GLN A 228 -37.15 15.65 46.26
CA GLN A 228 -37.16 14.84 47.48
C GLN A 228 -37.87 13.50 47.28
N ARG A 229 -39.03 13.48 46.61
CA ARG A 229 -39.77 12.22 46.39
C ARG A 229 -39.15 11.33 45.32
N THR A 230 -38.51 11.90 44.31
CA THR A 230 -37.97 11.14 43.17
C THR A 230 -36.46 10.91 43.26
N GLN A 231 -35.81 11.33 44.35
CA GLN A 231 -34.37 11.19 44.54
C GLN A 231 -33.89 9.75 44.29
N ARG A 232 -34.56 8.76 44.89
CA ARG A 232 -34.19 7.34 44.75
C ARG A 232 -34.35 6.84 43.32
N SER A 233 -35.50 7.07 42.69
CA SER A 233 -35.79 6.61 41.32
C SER A 233 -34.88 7.29 40.30
N TYR A 234 -34.60 8.59 40.48
CA TYR A 234 -33.62 9.33 39.68
C TYR A 234 -32.23 8.70 39.75
N PHE A 235 -31.67 8.51 40.95
CA PHE A 235 -30.33 7.95 41.07
C PHE A 235 -30.25 6.52 40.54
N GLN A 236 -31.30 5.71 40.72
CA GLN A 236 -31.36 4.36 40.17
C GLN A 236 -31.32 4.36 38.63
N ILE A 237 -32.09 5.23 37.97
CA ILE A 237 -32.07 5.28 36.49
C ILE A 237 -30.75 5.83 35.96
N ILE A 238 -30.18 6.84 36.63
CA ILE A 238 -28.87 7.41 36.26
C ILE A 238 -27.74 6.40 36.45
N GLU A 239 -27.70 5.66 37.57
CA GLU A 239 -26.70 4.60 37.77
C GLU A 239 -26.89 3.43 36.79
N ARG A 240 -28.13 3.10 36.40
CA ARG A 240 -28.37 2.09 35.35
C ARG A 240 -27.81 2.55 34.00
N ILE A 241 -27.99 3.84 33.65
CA ILE A 241 -27.37 4.46 32.47
C ILE A 241 -25.84 4.36 32.55
N PHE A 242 -25.26 4.76 33.68
CA PHE A 242 -23.81 4.78 33.87
C PHE A 242 -23.20 3.37 33.89
N GLY A 243 -23.87 2.41 34.53
CA GLY A 243 -23.48 1.00 34.56
C GLY A 243 -23.35 0.43 33.15
N TYR A 244 -24.34 0.68 32.30
CA TYR A 244 -24.32 0.23 30.91
C TYR A 244 -23.13 0.82 30.12
N VAL A 245 -22.86 2.13 30.26
CA VAL A 245 -21.71 2.76 29.59
C VAL A 245 -20.37 2.17 30.08
N ARG A 246 -20.25 1.89 31.39
CA ARG A 246 -19.07 1.21 31.95
C ARG A 246 -18.88 -0.20 31.38
N ASP A 247 -19.95 -0.94 31.14
CA ASP A 247 -19.86 -2.29 30.57
C ASP A 247 -19.47 -2.23 29.09
N VAL A 248 -20.03 -1.29 28.31
CA VAL A 248 -19.59 -1.04 26.93
C VAL A 248 -18.11 -0.62 26.87
N HIS A 249 -17.64 0.15 27.86
CA HIS A 249 -16.22 0.48 27.94
C HIS A 249 -15.35 -0.76 28.14
N LYS A 250 -15.71 -1.65 29.06
CA LYS A 250 -14.98 -2.92 29.27
C LYS A 250 -14.96 -3.77 28.00
N ASP A 251 -16.06 -3.81 27.25
CA ASP A 251 -16.12 -4.49 25.95
C ASP A 251 -15.07 -3.92 24.98
N ILE A 252 -14.93 -2.58 24.90
CA ILE A 252 -13.92 -1.93 24.06
C ILE A 252 -12.50 -2.22 24.55
N GLU A 253 -12.26 -2.17 25.87
CA GLU A 253 -10.95 -2.49 26.44
C GLU A 253 -10.50 -3.93 26.15
N LEU A 254 -11.45 -4.87 26.06
CA LEU A 254 -11.18 -6.25 25.67
C LEU A 254 -10.99 -6.41 24.15
N MET A 255 -11.72 -5.64 23.33
CA MET A 255 -11.64 -5.71 21.87
C MET A 255 -10.39 -5.05 21.30
N LEU A 256 -9.93 -3.92 21.86
CA LEU A 256 -8.78 -3.18 21.32
C LEU A 256 -7.50 -4.02 21.22
N PRO A 257 -7.09 -4.82 22.22
CA PRO A 257 -5.95 -5.73 22.09
C PRO A 257 -6.11 -6.78 20.98
N LEU A 258 -7.33 -7.28 20.75
CA LEU A 258 -7.62 -8.26 19.69
C LEU A 258 -7.53 -7.59 18.31
N LEU A 259 -8.01 -6.35 18.19
CA LEU A 259 -7.84 -5.53 16.98
C LEU A 259 -6.35 -5.31 16.66
N MET A 260 -5.52 -5.06 17.68
CA MET A 260 -4.08 -4.81 17.49
C MET A 260 -3.33 -6.06 17.01
N LYS A 261 -3.78 -7.24 17.46
CA LYS A 261 -3.24 -8.54 17.02
C LYS A 261 -3.70 -8.95 15.61
N GLN A 262 -4.59 -8.18 14.97
CA GLN A 262 -5.18 -8.47 13.65
C GLN A 262 -5.80 -9.88 13.58
N ASP A 263 -6.54 -10.26 14.62
CA ASP A 263 -7.23 -11.55 14.65
C ASP A 263 -8.23 -11.67 13.48
N PRO A 264 -8.16 -12.71 12.63
CA PRO A 264 -9.08 -12.90 11.50
C PRO A 264 -10.56 -12.97 11.91
N SER A 265 -10.84 -13.36 13.15
CA SER A 265 -12.18 -13.50 13.72
C SER A 265 -12.70 -12.22 14.40
N PHE A 266 -11.94 -11.12 14.33
CA PHE A 266 -12.32 -9.87 14.99
C PHE A 266 -13.63 -9.29 14.43
N ASP A 267 -14.59 -9.02 15.33
CA ASP A 267 -15.89 -8.44 14.97
C ASP A 267 -15.81 -6.90 14.94
N TYR A 268 -15.54 -6.38 13.75
CA TYR A 268 -15.51 -4.95 13.48
C TYR A 268 -16.88 -4.27 13.73
N ASN A 269 -17.99 -4.94 13.43
CA ASN A 269 -19.32 -4.36 13.61
C ASN A 269 -19.59 -4.11 15.09
N ARG A 270 -19.27 -5.09 15.95
CA ARG A 270 -19.40 -4.93 17.39
C ARG A 270 -18.53 -3.79 17.93
N LEU A 271 -17.29 -3.64 17.44
CA LEU A 271 -16.44 -2.50 17.78
C LEU A 271 -17.09 -1.16 17.38
N PHE A 272 -17.65 -1.07 16.17
CA PHE A 272 -18.31 0.15 15.68
C PHE A 272 -19.54 0.51 16.51
N GLU A 273 -20.34 -0.48 16.90
CA GLU A 273 -21.46 -0.30 17.81
C GLU A 273 -21.02 0.25 19.17
N CYS A 274 -19.97 -0.34 19.76
CA CYS A 274 -19.48 0.07 21.07
C CYS A 274 -18.87 1.48 21.03
N ILE A 275 -18.05 1.81 20.03
CA ILE A 275 -17.49 3.16 19.88
C ILE A 275 -18.60 4.17 19.58
N GLY A 276 -19.56 3.81 18.73
CA GLY A 276 -20.73 4.66 18.45
C GLY A 276 -21.62 4.87 19.68
N CYS A 277 -21.65 3.92 20.61
CA CYS A 277 -22.29 4.06 21.91
C CYS A 277 -21.52 5.05 22.79
N VAL A 278 -20.20 4.86 22.97
CA VAL A 278 -19.35 5.75 23.78
C VAL A 278 -19.43 7.20 23.30
N HIS A 279 -19.35 7.40 21.99
CA HIS A 279 -19.47 8.73 21.39
C HIS A 279 -20.82 9.40 21.72
N ARG A 280 -21.93 8.66 21.63
CA ARG A 280 -23.27 9.18 21.97
C ARG A 280 -23.51 9.34 23.47
N SER A 281 -22.78 8.62 24.31
CA SER A 281 -22.82 8.78 25.76
C SER A 281 -21.97 9.93 26.31
N LYS A 282 -21.27 10.71 25.48
CA LYS A 282 -20.36 11.78 25.93
C LYS A 282 -20.99 12.76 26.95
N TRP A 283 -22.28 13.06 26.81
CA TRP A 283 -23.01 13.94 27.73
C TRP A 283 -23.11 13.41 29.17
N ILE A 284 -22.86 12.13 29.40
CA ILE A 284 -22.82 11.50 30.72
C ILE A 284 -21.51 11.85 31.45
N GLU A 285 -20.39 11.84 30.74
CA GLU A 285 -19.09 12.24 31.28
C GLU A 285 -19.10 13.72 31.63
N GLU A 286 -19.71 14.57 30.79
CA GLU A 286 -19.92 16.00 31.05
C GLU A 286 -20.72 16.26 32.35
N ARG A 287 -21.52 15.29 32.82
CA ARG A 287 -22.27 15.40 34.09
C ARG A 287 -21.49 14.93 35.32
N GLN A 288 -20.47 14.09 35.15
CA GLN A 288 -19.62 13.65 36.24
C GLN A 288 -18.43 14.62 36.38
N GLU A 289 -18.69 15.82 36.89
CA GLU A 289 -17.62 16.79 37.19
C GLU A 289 -16.54 16.12 38.07
N GLY A 290 -15.36 15.87 37.50
CA GLY A 290 -14.16 15.46 38.24
C GLY A 290 -13.73 13.98 38.18
N ARG A 291 -14.33 13.12 37.34
CA ARG A 291 -13.80 11.75 37.12
C ARG A 291 -13.33 11.52 35.68
N GLY A 292 -12.00 11.52 35.52
CA GLY A 292 -11.29 10.68 34.56
C GLY A 292 -11.22 11.20 33.13
N ASP A 293 -10.11 10.91 32.48
CA ASP A 293 -9.84 11.20 31.07
C ASP A 293 -11.03 10.81 30.19
N ASN A 294 -11.41 11.71 29.27
CA ASN A 294 -12.48 11.49 28.30
C ASN A 294 -12.23 10.16 27.60
N LEU A 295 -13.10 9.18 27.86
CA LEU A 295 -12.90 7.78 27.55
C LEU A 295 -12.79 7.55 26.04
N MET A 296 -13.54 8.38 25.29
CA MET A 296 -13.44 8.48 23.85
C MET A 296 -12.06 8.94 23.38
N ASP A 297 -11.39 9.83 24.12
CA ASP A 297 -10.04 10.30 23.79
C ASP A 297 -9.00 9.19 24.01
N GLU A 298 -9.16 8.35 25.04
CA GLU A 298 -8.28 7.20 25.27
C GLU A 298 -8.47 6.10 24.20
N VAL A 299 -9.73 5.81 23.83
CA VAL A 299 -10.04 4.91 22.70
C VAL A 299 -9.44 5.46 21.40
N LYS A 300 -9.63 6.76 21.13
CA LYS A 300 -9.06 7.44 19.97
C LYS A 300 -7.53 7.35 19.97
N LYS A 301 -6.88 7.60 21.11
CA LYS A 301 -5.42 7.53 21.25
C LYS A 301 -4.89 6.12 20.95
N LYS A 302 -5.53 5.07 21.47
CA LYS A 302 -5.16 3.67 21.21
C LYS A 302 -5.35 3.30 19.73
N LEU A 303 -6.46 3.71 19.10
CA LEU A 303 -6.68 3.49 17.67
C LEU A 303 -5.66 4.22 16.80
N ILE A 304 -5.34 5.48 17.14
CA ILE A 304 -4.33 6.26 16.42
C ILE A 304 -2.94 5.65 16.58
N LEU A 305 -2.60 5.09 17.75
CA LEU A 305 -1.35 4.36 17.95
C LEU A 305 -1.26 3.16 17.00
N HIS A 306 -2.31 2.33 16.91
CA HIS A 306 -2.36 1.20 15.97
C HIS A 306 -2.26 1.62 14.51
N LEU A 307 -2.95 2.70 14.13
CA LEU A 307 -2.87 3.23 12.76
C LEU A 307 -1.45 3.72 12.43
N ASN A 308 -0.71 4.25 13.42
CA ASN A 308 0.70 4.57 13.26
C ASN A 308 1.57 3.33 13.10
N GLU A 309 1.31 2.26 13.87
CA GLU A 309 2.02 0.98 13.74
C GLU A 309 1.77 0.34 12.36
N LEU A 310 0.54 0.37 11.85
CA LEU A 310 0.20 -0.07 10.50
C LEU A 310 0.89 0.76 9.43
N LYS A 311 0.91 2.09 9.59
CA LYS A 311 1.63 3.02 8.70
C LYS A 311 3.14 2.81 8.73
N GLN A 312 3.71 2.42 9.87
CA GLN A 312 5.13 2.09 9.98
C GLN A 312 5.41 0.74 9.34
N SER A 313 4.58 -0.26 9.60
CA SER A 313 4.65 -1.58 8.96
C SER A 313 4.60 -1.45 7.44
N SER A 314 3.70 -0.60 6.90
CA SER A 314 3.63 -0.35 5.45
C SER A 314 4.87 0.33 4.87
N ARG A 315 5.65 1.07 5.67
CA ARG A 315 6.94 1.65 5.22
C ARG A 315 8.06 0.63 5.18
N CYS A 316 7.98 -0.42 6.00
CA CYS A 316 8.94 -1.50 6.02
C CYS A 316 8.64 -2.57 4.94
N LEU A 317 7.52 -2.48 4.23
CA LEU A 317 7.20 -3.37 3.12
C LEU A 317 8.01 -3.00 1.87
N GLU A 318 8.98 -3.84 1.54
CA GLU A 318 9.67 -3.79 0.25
C GLU A 318 8.77 -4.42 -0.82
N LEU A 319 8.10 -3.59 -1.62
CA LEU A 319 7.16 -4.01 -2.67
C LEU A 319 7.85 -4.17 -4.04
N ASP A 320 8.95 -4.92 -4.05
CA ASP A 320 9.76 -5.20 -5.23
C ASP A 320 9.54 -6.62 -5.80
N ILE A 321 10.23 -6.93 -6.89
CA ILE A 321 10.14 -8.22 -7.60
C ILE A 321 10.73 -9.40 -6.82
N ASP A 322 11.60 -9.14 -5.85
CA ASP A 322 12.27 -10.18 -5.05
C ASP A 322 11.40 -10.62 -3.87
N HIS A 323 10.47 -9.77 -3.43
CA HIS A 323 9.59 -10.02 -2.29
C HIS A 323 8.09 -9.96 -2.64
N PRO A 324 7.59 -10.77 -3.59
CA PRO A 324 6.18 -10.76 -4.00
C PRO A 324 5.19 -11.08 -2.86
N ASN A 325 5.65 -11.73 -1.78
CA ASN A 325 4.84 -12.01 -0.59
C ASN A 325 4.51 -10.74 0.23
N HIS A 326 5.30 -9.67 0.10
CA HIS A 326 5.01 -8.39 0.75
C HIS A 326 3.77 -7.70 0.16
N LEU A 327 3.37 -8.02 -1.09
CA LEU A 327 2.12 -7.55 -1.68
C LEU A 327 0.90 -8.04 -0.88
N GLU A 328 0.92 -9.29 -0.44
CA GLU A 328 -0.16 -9.88 0.37
C GLU A 328 -0.21 -9.24 1.77
N GLN A 329 0.94 -8.92 2.36
CA GLN A 329 0.99 -8.18 3.62
C GLN A 329 0.45 -6.75 3.44
N GLY A 330 0.83 -6.06 2.37
CA GLY A 330 0.30 -4.75 2.03
C GLY A 330 -1.22 -4.76 1.82
N ARG A 331 -1.74 -5.81 1.16
CA ARG A 331 -3.17 -6.06 1.00
C ARG A 331 -3.89 -6.19 2.35
N LYS A 332 -3.38 -7.03 3.24
CA LYS A 332 -3.98 -7.23 4.58
C LYS A 332 -4.03 -5.91 5.37
N ILE A 333 -3.00 -5.08 5.28
CA ILE A 333 -2.98 -3.76 5.90
C ILE A 333 -4.09 -2.88 5.30
N VAL A 334 -4.21 -2.82 3.97
CA VAL A 334 -5.25 -2.03 3.30
C VAL A 334 -6.65 -2.52 3.67
N GLU A 335 -6.92 -3.83 3.59
CA GLU A 335 -8.23 -4.40 3.95
C GLU A 335 -8.59 -4.13 5.41
N HIS A 336 -7.61 -4.22 6.32
CA HIS A 336 -7.82 -3.88 7.73
C HIS A 336 -8.17 -2.39 7.92
N LEU A 337 -7.48 -1.50 7.22
CA LEU A 337 -7.78 -0.07 7.23
C LEU A 337 -9.14 0.27 6.59
N GLU A 338 -9.52 -0.44 5.53
CA GLU A 338 -10.80 -0.29 4.85
C GLU A 338 -11.96 -0.72 5.75
N LYS A 339 -11.81 -1.84 6.48
CA LYS A 339 -12.79 -2.23 7.51
C LYS A 339 -12.94 -1.13 8.56
N LEU A 340 -11.85 -0.54 9.04
CA LEU A 340 -11.88 0.57 10.02
C LEU A 340 -12.43 1.89 9.46
N SER A 341 -12.60 2.03 8.14
CA SER A 341 -13.03 3.29 7.51
C SER A 341 -14.43 3.76 7.94
N SER A 342 -15.31 2.85 8.38
CA SER A 342 -16.63 3.15 8.93
C SER A 342 -16.55 4.05 10.18
N LEU A 343 -15.48 3.90 10.97
CA LEU A 343 -15.20 4.76 12.13
C LEU A 343 -14.75 6.16 11.72
N GLY A 344 -14.43 6.40 10.45
CA GLY A 344 -14.04 7.72 9.93
C GLY A 344 -15.11 8.79 10.15
N SER A 345 -16.39 8.40 10.28
CA SER A 345 -17.48 9.32 10.63
C SER A 345 -17.42 9.83 12.08
N ILE A 346 -16.79 9.06 12.99
CA ILE A 346 -16.64 9.37 14.41
C ILE A 346 -15.22 9.91 14.70
N ILE A 347 -14.21 9.34 14.05
CA ILE A 347 -12.79 9.68 14.18
C ILE A 347 -12.24 9.99 12.78
N PRO A 348 -12.38 11.24 12.31
CA PRO A 348 -12.01 11.64 10.94
C PRO A 348 -10.55 11.38 10.59
N GLU A 349 -9.65 11.33 11.58
CA GLU A 349 -8.24 11.05 11.37
C GLU A 349 -7.99 9.69 10.69
N ILE A 350 -8.85 8.69 10.94
CA ILE A 350 -8.73 7.34 10.34
C ILE A 350 -8.76 7.40 8.81
N ALA A 351 -9.61 8.26 8.24
CA ALA A 351 -9.72 8.42 6.79
C ALA A 351 -8.41 8.94 6.16
N ASN A 352 -7.68 9.80 6.87
CA ASN A 352 -6.39 10.31 6.41
C ASN A 352 -5.33 9.21 6.40
N TYR A 353 -5.30 8.34 7.42
CA TYR A 353 -4.37 7.19 7.46
C TYR A 353 -4.66 6.19 6.34
N HIS A 354 -5.93 5.83 6.15
CA HIS A 354 -6.35 4.94 5.06
C HIS A 354 -5.88 5.47 3.70
N LYS A 355 -6.11 6.76 3.42
CA LYS A 355 -5.67 7.40 2.18
C LYS A 355 -4.14 7.43 2.04
N GLU A 356 -3.42 7.82 3.10
CA GLU A 356 -1.95 7.94 3.03
C GLU A 356 -1.27 6.57 2.84
N VAL A 357 -1.67 5.55 3.60
CA VAL A 357 -1.10 4.20 3.50
C VAL A 357 -1.47 3.56 2.16
N GLY A 358 -2.74 3.67 1.75
CA GLY A 358 -3.21 3.18 0.45
C GLY A 358 -2.42 3.78 -0.72
N MET A 359 -2.30 5.11 -0.78
CA MET A 359 -1.55 5.79 -1.84
C MET A 359 -0.06 5.39 -1.88
N LYS A 360 0.58 5.14 -0.72
CA LYS A 360 1.99 4.73 -0.68
C LYS A 360 2.21 3.33 -1.24
N ILE A 361 1.40 2.36 -0.79
CA ILE A 361 1.46 0.99 -1.28
C ILE A 361 1.20 0.99 -2.79
N GLU A 362 0.18 1.72 -3.24
CA GLU A 362 -0.15 1.85 -4.65
C GLU A 362 1.00 2.49 -5.47
N HIS A 363 1.59 3.58 -4.98
CA HIS A 363 2.70 4.26 -5.66
C HIS A 363 3.92 3.35 -5.80
N ALA A 364 4.26 2.58 -4.75
CA ALA A 364 5.35 1.63 -4.79
C ALA A 364 5.10 0.51 -5.82
N ILE A 365 3.89 -0.05 -5.86
CA ILE A 365 3.50 -1.05 -6.86
C ILE A 365 3.59 -0.46 -8.27
N ARG A 366 3.04 0.74 -8.49
CA ARG A 366 3.11 1.43 -9.80
C ARG A 366 4.55 1.70 -10.22
N ALA A 367 5.43 2.08 -9.30
CA ALA A 367 6.85 2.30 -9.58
C ALA A 367 7.56 1.00 -9.99
N THR A 368 7.32 -0.10 -9.28
CA THR A 368 7.87 -1.42 -9.62
C THR A 368 7.34 -1.92 -10.96
N VAL A 369 6.03 -1.81 -11.21
CA VAL A 369 5.41 -2.17 -12.51
C VAL A 369 5.95 -1.30 -13.65
N SER A 370 6.18 -0.01 -13.42
CA SER A 370 6.77 0.89 -14.41
C SER A 370 8.21 0.51 -14.72
N THR A 371 8.98 0.11 -13.69
CA THR A 371 10.35 -0.39 -13.83
C THR A 371 10.38 -1.68 -14.63
N ILE A 372 9.49 -2.64 -14.32
CA ILE A 372 9.29 -3.86 -15.11
C ILE A 372 8.97 -3.52 -16.57
N LYS A 373 8.00 -2.62 -16.80
CA LYS A 373 7.61 -2.20 -18.16
C LYS A 373 8.78 -1.57 -18.91
N HIS A 374 9.60 -0.77 -18.24
CA HIS A 374 10.79 -0.17 -18.82
C HIS A 374 11.87 -1.22 -19.16
N GLU A 375 12.13 -2.15 -18.24
CA GLU A 375 13.15 -3.19 -18.42
C GLU A 375 12.81 -4.19 -19.53
N PHE A 376 11.55 -4.60 -19.63
CA PHE A 376 11.08 -5.63 -20.57
C PHE A 376 10.51 -5.07 -21.89
N SER A 377 10.62 -3.76 -22.13
CA SER A 377 10.26 -3.14 -23.41
C SER A 377 11.37 -3.37 -24.45
N LEU A 378 11.23 -4.43 -25.25
CA LEU A 378 12.18 -4.82 -26.31
C LEU A 378 12.32 -3.73 -27.39
N GLU A 379 11.22 -3.05 -27.72
CA GLU A 379 11.20 -1.95 -28.70
C GLU A 379 12.20 -0.84 -28.31
N ARG A 380 12.29 -0.48 -27.02
CA ARG A 380 13.19 0.56 -26.49
C ARG A 380 14.68 0.16 -26.46
N ARG A 381 14.97 -1.14 -26.51
CA ARG A 381 16.34 -1.69 -26.50
C ARG A 381 16.86 -2.04 -27.90
N SER A 382 16.01 -2.02 -28.92
CA SER A 382 16.47 -2.26 -30.29
C SER A 382 17.42 -1.14 -30.72
N VAL A 383 18.56 -1.52 -31.31
CA VAL A 383 19.56 -0.56 -31.85
C VAL A 383 18.90 0.40 -32.83
N HIS A 384 17.95 -0.11 -33.63
CA HIS A 384 17.24 0.70 -34.60
C HIS A 384 16.41 1.80 -33.94
N TYR A 385 15.67 1.48 -32.87
CA TYR A 385 14.87 2.45 -32.12
C TYR A 385 15.72 3.51 -31.42
N GLN A 386 16.82 3.11 -30.78
CA GLN A 386 17.75 4.07 -30.17
C GLN A 386 18.41 4.96 -31.22
N LYS A 387 18.72 4.42 -32.40
CA LYS A 387 19.25 5.18 -33.53
C LYS A 387 18.24 6.19 -34.08
N GLU A 388 16.97 5.82 -34.23
CA GLU A 388 15.93 6.76 -34.66
C GLU A 388 15.72 7.90 -33.66
N ILE A 389 15.68 7.60 -32.35
CA ILE A 389 15.58 8.64 -31.31
C ILE A 389 16.81 9.55 -31.32
N LYS A 390 18.01 8.97 -31.42
CA LYS A 390 19.26 9.73 -31.54
C LYS A 390 19.19 10.69 -32.74
N GLU A 391 18.79 10.21 -33.92
CA GLU A 391 18.66 11.03 -35.13
C GLU A 391 17.65 12.18 -34.95
N GLN A 392 16.54 11.96 -34.23
CA GLN A 392 15.61 13.07 -33.94
C GLN A 392 16.13 14.04 -32.89
N LEU A 393 16.89 13.57 -31.89
CA LEU A 393 17.56 14.44 -30.92
C LEU A 393 18.68 15.25 -31.57
N GLU A 394 19.40 14.68 -32.55
CA GLU A 394 20.36 15.41 -33.39
C GLU A 394 19.66 16.48 -34.22
N LYS A 395 18.50 16.18 -34.84
CA LYS A 395 17.68 17.20 -35.52
C LYS A 395 17.20 18.30 -34.58
N LEU A 396 16.86 17.95 -33.34
CA LEU A 396 16.53 18.93 -32.30
C LEU A 396 17.75 19.79 -31.97
N LYS A 397 18.95 19.20 -31.91
CA LYS A 397 20.21 19.93 -31.68
C LYS A 397 20.49 20.95 -32.76
N VAL A 398 20.35 20.58 -34.04
CA VAL A 398 20.54 21.53 -35.17
C VAL A 398 19.59 22.73 -35.02
N TYR A 399 18.33 22.48 -34.63
CA TYR A 399 17.38 23.55 -34.36
C TYR A 399 17.80 24.45 -33.17
N VAL A 400 18.28 23.87 -32.07
CA VAL A 400 18.81 24.63 -30.92
C VAL A 400 20.01 25.49 -31.33
N GLU A 401 20.92 24.95 -32.13
CA GLU A 401 22.05 25.69 -32.69
C GLU A 401 21.57 26.86 -33.58
N SER A 402 20.51 26.64 -34.39
CA SER A 402 19.87 27.69 -35.20
C SER A 402 19.22 28.79 -34.34
N LEU A 403 18.58 28.42 -33.22
CA LEU A 403 17.98 29.35 -32.28
C LEU A 403 19.04 30.16 -31.55
N ASN A 404 20.14 29.52 -31.14
CA ASN A 404 21.28 30.19 -30.56
C ASN A 404 21.89 31.18 -31.55
N HIS A 405 21.97 30.83 -32.84
CA HIS A 405 22.41 31.75 -33.89
C HIS A 405 21.45 32.93 -34.09
N ALA A 406 20.13 32.69 -34.09
CA ALA A 406 19.12 33.74 -34.17
C ALA A 406 19.16 34.68 -32.94
N ASN A 407 19.40 34.12 -31.76
CA ASN A 407 19.55 34.89 -30.52
C ASN A 407 20.87 35.68 -30.50
N ALA A 408 21.97 35.12 -31.01
CA ALA A 408 23.24 35.82 -31.18
C ALA A 408 23.11 36.99 -32.17
N TYR A 409 22.32 36.84 -33.23
CA TYR A 409 21.99 37.94 -34.15
C TYR A 409 21.28 39.10 -33.42
N LEU A 410 20.33 38.82 -32.52
CA LEU A 410 19.71 39.88 -31.70
C LEU A 410 20.73 40.55 -30.76
N GLN A 411 21.62 39.78 -30.14
CA GLN A 411 22.67 40.33 -29.30
C GLN A 411 23.65 41.22 -30.09
N GLN A 412 23.99 40.84 -31.32
CA GLN A 412 24.80 41.66 -32.23
C GLN A 412 24.11 42.99 -32.57
N LYS A 413 22.78 43.02 -32.54
CA LYS A 413 21.95 44.23 -32.71
C LYS A 413 21.65 44.94 -31.38
N GLU A 414 22.40 44.65 -30.33
CA GLU A 414 22.26 45.24 -28.99
C GLU A 414 20.88 45.01 -28.33
N LEU A 415 20.20 43.92 -28.70
CA LEU A 415 18.93 43.50 -28.14
C LEU A 415 19.12 42.22 -27.31
N LYS A 416 18.58 42.19 -26.09
CA LYS A 416 18.76 41.05 -25.18
C LYS A 416 17.96 39.83 -25.59
N ASN A 417 16.78 40.04 -26.18
CA ASN A 417 15.88 38.99 -26.63
C ASN A 417 14.77 39.56 -27.55
N ALA A 418 13.96 38.67 -28.12
CA ALA A 418 12.85 39.03 -29.01
C ALA A 418 11.79 39.93 -28.33
N ARG A 419 11.59 39.80 -27.01
CA ARG A 419 10.63 40.62 -26.26
C ARG A 419 11.07 42.07 -26.17
N GLU A 420 12.38 42.32 -26.07
CA GLU A 420 12.92 43.68 -26.13
C GLU A 420 12.72 44.30 -27.51
N LEU A 421 12.92 43.52 -28.58
CA LEU A 421 12.64 43.97 -29.95
C LEU A 421 11.17 44.34 -30.15
N GLU A 422 10.25 43.47 -29.72
CA GLU A 422 8.80 43.73 -29.79
C GLU A 422 8.40 44.94 -28.93
N SER A 423 8.95 45.07 -27.73
CA SER A 423 8.69 46.22 -26.86
C SER A 423 9.19 47.53 -27.47
N ARG A 424 10.35 47.52 -28.16
CA ARG A 424 10.87 48.72 -28.86
C ARG A 424 10.01 49.08 -30.06
N ILE A 425 9.61 48.09 -30.87
CA ILE A 425 8.69 48.29 -32.00
C ILE A 425 7.37 48.91 -31.50
N GLN A 426 6.74 48.28 -30.50
CA GLN A 426 5.46 48.76 -29.96
C GLN A 426 5.58 50.16 -29.35
N SER A 427 6.66 50.43 -28.60
CA SER A 427 6.90 51.75 -28.02
C SER A 427 7.04 52.83 -29.09
N ILE A 428 7.74 52.55 -30.18
CA ILE A 428 7.90 53.49 -31.29
C ILE A 428 6.57 53.68 -32.04
N GLU A 429 5.80 52.60 -32.27
CA GLU A 429 4.48 52.67 -32.91
C GLU A 429 3.49 53.50 -32.09
N ASP A 430 3.47 53.32 -30.77
CA ASP A 430 2.61 54.10 -29.87
C ASP A 430 3.02 55.57 -29.82
N GLU A 431 4.33 55.87 -29.82
CA GLU A 431 4.85 57.24 -29.87
C GLU A 431 4.50 57.93 -31.20
N ILE A 432 4.67 57.23 -32.33
CA ILE A 432 4.26 57.72 -33.65
C ILE A 432 2.75 57.98 -33.67
N LYS A 433 1.93 57.06 -33.16
CA LYS A 433 0.47 57.19 -33.13
C LYS A 433 0.01 58.37 -32.28
N MET A 434 0.64 58.59 -31.12
CA MET A 434 0.40 59.74 -30.26
C MET A 434 0.74 61.04 -31.00
N ASN A 435 1.93 61.11 -31.60
CA ASN A 435 2.40 62.28 -32.36
C ASN A 435 1.52 62.58 -33.58
N ILE A 436 1.08 61.56 -34.34
CA ILE A 436 0.16 61.73 -35.48
C ILE A 436 -1.20 62.24 -35.03
N THR A 437 -1.73 61.74 -33.90
CA THR A 437 -3.03 62.18 -33.37
C THR A 437 -2.98 63.65 -32.94
N ASP A 438 -1.90 64.06 -32.29
CA ASP A 438 -1.67 65.44 -31.88
C ASP A 438 -1.42 66.36 -33.09
N LEU A 439 -0.63 65.91 -34.08
CA LEU A 439 -0.42 66.63 -35.34
C LEU A 439 -1.73 66.82 -36.11
N GLY A 440 -2.55 65.76 -36.23
CA GLY A 440 -3.80 65.77 -37.00
C GLY A 440 -4.87 66.72 -36.43
N LYS A 441 -5.03 66.74 -35.10
CA LYS A 441 -5.97 67.65 -34.42
C LYS A 441 -5.52 69.11 -34.52
N ASN A 442 -4.22 69.35 -34.45
CA ASN A 442 -3.67 70.69 -34.34
C ASN A 442 -3.45 71.36 -35.71
N LYS A 443 -2.97 70.63 -36.73
CA LYS A 443 -2.57 71.21 -38.03
C LYS A 443 -3.74 71.87 -38.78
N SER A 444 -4.90 71.21 -38.85
CA SER A 444 -6.09 71.76 -39.53
C SER A 444 -6.71 72.95 -38.79
N ASN A 445 -6.55 73.02 -37.47
CA ASN A 445 -7.04 74.12 -36.64
C ASN A 445 -6.10 75.33 -36.72
N PHE A 446 -4.78 75.10 -36.70
CA PHE A 446 -3.77 76.16 -36.81
C PHE A 446 -3.80 76.84 -38.18
N ASP A 447 -3.87 76.10 -39.29
CA ASP A 447 -3.90 76.72 -40.62
C ASP A 447 -5.18 77.56 -40.82
N LYS A 448 -6.33 77.08 -40.34
CA LYS A 448 -7.59 77.86 -40.32
C LYS A 448 -7.51 79.10 -39.43
N GLN A 449 -6.90 79.00 -38.25
CA GLN A 449 -6.73 80.13 -37.34
C GLN A 449 -5.77 81.17 -37.92
N ILE A 450 -4.64 80.74 -38.45
CA ILE A 450 -3.68 81.63 -39.11
C ILE A 450 -4.34 82.34 -40.30
N GLN A 451 -5.13 81.62 -41.12
CA GLN A 451 -5.87 82.23 -42.22
C GLN A 451 -6.86 83.28 -41.71
N ARG A 452 -7.70 82.96 -40.73
CA ARG A 452 -8.67 83.91 -40.14
C ARG A 452 -7.98 85.15 -39.58
N VAL A 453 -6.92 84.95 -38.78
CA VAL A 453 -6.15 86.04 -38.17
C VAL A 453 -5.52 86.92 -39.25
N ASN A 454 -5.01 86.34 -40.33
CA ASN A 454 -4.45 87.11 -41.44
C ASN A 454 -5.54 87.87 -42.21
N GLU A 455 -6.69 87.27 -42.48
CA GLU A 455 -7.86 87.93 -43.10
C GLU A 455 -8.36 89.09 -42.23
N GLU A 456 -8.38 88.93 -40.91
CA GLU A 456 -8.77 89.98 -39.96
C GLU A 456 -7.76 91.13 -39.93
N ILE A 457 -6.46 90.84 -39.96
CA ILE A 457 -5.41 91.87 -40.12
C ILE A 457 -5.63 92.63 -41.43
N SER A 458 -5.88 91.95 -42.56
CA SER A 458 -6.15 92.60 -43.84
C SER A 458 -7.37 93.51 -43.77
N LYS A 459 -8.49 93.03 -43.20
CA LYS A 459 -9.71 93.86 -43.03
C LYS A 459 -9.47 95.09 -42.18
N LEU A 460 -8.72 94.96 -41.07
CA LEU A 460 -8.40 96.10 -40.20
C LEU A 460 -7.51 97.12 -40.91
N MET A 461 -6.56 96.66 -41.73
CA MET A 461 -5.74 97.55 -42.56
C MET A 461 -6.60 98.28 -43.61
N ASP A 462 -7.50 97.59 -44.29
CA ASP A 462 -8.41 98.21 -45.27
C ASP A 462 -9.33 99.25 -44.62
N ILE A 463 -9.87 98.97 -43.42
CA ILE A 463 -10.69 99.92 -42.66
C ILE A 463 -9.86 101.16 -42.29
N LYS A 464 -8.62 100.95 -41.83
CA LYS A 464 -7.72 102.03 -41.45
C LYS A 464 -7.37 102.93 -42.63
N GLU A 465 -7.05 102.35 -43.78
CA GLU A 465 -6.72 103.08 -45.00
C GLU A 465 -7.93 103.85 -45.54
N ASN A 466 -9.10 103.23 -45.59
CA ASN A 466 -10.35 103.88 -46.00
C ASN A 466 -10.74 105.04 -45.07
N TYR A 467 -10.59 104.87 -43.76
CA TYR A 467 -10.82 105.96 -42.80
C TYR A 467 -9.88 107.14 -43.05
N GLN A 468 -8.58 106.88 -43.28
CA GLN A 468 -7.60 107.91 -43.59
C GLN A 468 -7.96 108.67 -44.88
N GLN A 469 -8.38 107.97 -45.94
CA GLN A 469 -8.82 108.63 -47.18
C GLN A 469 -10.06 109.51 -46.96
N LEU A 470 -11.01 109.09 -46.13
CA LEU A 470 -12.24 109.84 -45.83
C LEU A 470 -11.99 111.07 -44.96
N ALA A 471 -11.04 111.01 -44.02
CA ALA A 471 -10.71 112.12 -43.13
C ALA A 471 -10.09 113.32 -43.88
N ILE A 472 -9.47 113.09 -45.05
CA ILE A 472 -8.68 114.11 -45.77
C ILE A 472 -9.54 115.00 -46.70
N LYS A 473 -10.83 114.68 -46.97
CA LYS A 473 -11.66 115.44 -47.93
C LYS A 473 -12.38 116.66 -47.31
N LYS A 474 -11.68 117.79 -47.43
CA LYS A 474 -12.12 119.19 -47.72
C LYS A 474 -12.63 120.13 -46.61
N ASN A 475 -11.85 121.20 -46.50
CA ASN A 475 -12.18 122.63 -46.31
C ASN A 475 -13.17 122.98 -45.21
N TRP A 476 -12.63 122.80 -44.00
CA TRP A 476 -12.96 123.49 -42.78
C TRP A 476 -12.85 125.01 -42.96
N LYS A 477 -13.98 125.71 -42.93
CA LYS A 477 -14.07 126.84 -42.00
C LYS A 477 -14.59 126.43 -40.62
N ASP A 478 -15.01 125.18 -40.45
CA ASP A 478 -15.45 124.64 -39.15
C ASP A 478 -14.79 123.29 -38.83
N LYS A 479 -14.19 123.24 -37.64
CA LYS A 479 -13.39 122.17 -37.03
C LYS A 479 -14.25 120.99 -36.55
N THR A 480 -14.99 120.38 -37.46
CA THR A 480 -15.63 119.09 -37.18
C THR A 480 -15.08 118.05 -38.13
N ILE A 481 -14.50 116.99 -37.53
CA ILE A 481 -14.11 115.77 -38.24
C ILE A 481 -15.29 115.39 -39.12
N PRO A 482 -15.09 115.14 -40.44
CA PRO A 482 -16.20 114.87 -41.33
C PRO A 482 -17.02 113.74 -40.73
N GLN A 483 -18.28 114.03 -40.40
CA GLN A 483 -19.18 113.05 -39.79
C GLN A 483 -19.18 111.75 -40.58
N LYS A 484 -18.97 111.83 -41.92
CA LYS A 484 -18.77 110.69 -42.81
C LYS A 484 -17.65 109.71 -42.42
N ALA A 485 -16.51 110.17 -41.89
CA ALA A 485 -15.41 109.29 -41.47
C ALA A 485 -15.70 108.59 -40.14
N ILE A 486 -16.33 109.31 -39.19
CA ILE A 486 -16.81 108.73 -37.92
C ILE A 486 -17.95 107.75 -38.19
N ASP A 487 -18.88 108.10 -39.09
CA ASP A 487 -19.98 107.24 -39.51
C ASP A 487 -19.46 105.99 -40.23
N PHE A 488 -18.37 106.08 -41.00
CA PHE A 488 -17.73 104.92 -41.61
C PHE A 488 -17.20 103.96 -40.55
N LEU A 489 -16.47 104.45 -39.54
CA LEU A 489 -16.00 103.60 -38.44
C LEU A 489 -17.18 102.98 -37.68
N LYS A 490 -18.21 103.77 -37.35
CA LYS A 490 -19.43 103.26 -36.70
C LYS A 490 -20.13 102.20 -37.52
N LYS A 491 -20.21 102.36 -38.85
CA LYS A 491 -20.75 101.33 -39.77
C LYS A 491 -19.90 100.06 -39.77
N GLN A 492 -18.59 100.18 -39.61
CA GLN A 492 -17.69 99.03 -39.43
C GLN A 492 -17.67 98.50 -37.98
N GLY A 493 -18.49 99.08 -37.07
CA GLY A 493 -18.61 98.66 -35.68
C GLY A 493 -17.63 99.31 -34.70
N TYR A 494 -16.78 100.25 -35.14
CA TYR A 494 -15.77 100.90 -34.32
C TYR A 494 -16.15 102.33 -33.93
N GLN A 495 -15.90 102.72 -32.68
CA GLN A 495 -16.24 104.06 -32.19
C GLN A 495 -15.14 105.10 -32.50
N SER A 496 -13.89 104.64 -32.67
CA SER A 496 -12.75 105.48 -33.02
C SER A 496 -11.68 104.69 -33.78
N ILE A 497 -10.80 105.38 -34.50
CA ILE A 497 -9.69 104.75 -35.21
C ILE A 497 -8.68 104.10 -34.26
N GLY A 498 -8.55 104.63 -33.03
CA GLY A 498 -7.69 104.06 -31.99
C GLY A 498 -8.10 102.63 -31.60
N GLN A 499 -9.40 102.33 -31.63
CA GLN A 499 -9.88 100.95 -31.39
C GLN A 499 -9.45 99.99 -32.51
N VAL A 500 -9.44 100.44 -33.76
CA VAL A 500 -8.99 99.64 -34.91
C VAL A 500 -7.49 99.34 -34.79
N GLU A 501 -6.68 100.35 -34.42
CA GLU A 501 -5.23 100.19 -34.27
C GLU A 501 -4.84 99.30 -33.08
N GLU A 502 -5.57 99.40 -31.96
CA GLU A 502 -5.36 98.54 -30.80
C GLU A 502 -5.73 97.08 -31.11
N GLN A 503 -6.85 96.86 -31.81
CA GLN A 503 -7.24 95.54 -32.28
C GLN A 503 -6.22 94.97 -33.27
N GLU A 504 -5.73 95.77 -34.22
CA GLU A 504 -4.68 95.37 -35.17
C GLU A 504 -3.40 94.91 -34.46
N LYS A 505 -2.94 95.66 -33.45
CA LYS A 505 -1.76 95.28 -32.64
C LYS A 505 -1.98 93.96 -31.91
N LYS A 506 -3.17 93.76 -31.31
CA LYS A 506 -3.54 92.54 -30.60
C LYS A 506 -3.53 91.33 -31.55
N VAL A 507 -4.18 91.46 -32.70
CA VAL A 507 -4.26 90.39 -33.72
C VAL A 507 -2.87 90.11 -34.35
N LYS A 508 -2.02 91.12 -34.53
CA LYS A 508 -0.62 90.92 -34.98
C LYS A 508 0.24 90.18 -33.95
N ALA A 509 0.05 90.42 -32.65
CA ALA A 509 0.73 89.66 -31.59
C ALA A 509 0.27 88.19 -31.56
N GLU A 510 -1.03 87.95 -31.78
CA GLU A 510 -1.61 86.62 -31.92
C GLU A 510 -1.02 85.87 -33.13
N SER A 511 -0.90 86.54 -34.29
CA SER A 511 -0.25 85.97 -35.49
C SER A 511 1.20 85.54 -35.24
N LYS A 512 1.99 86.35 -34.51
CA LYS A 512 3.37 85.97 -34.14
C LYS A 512 3.40 84.74 -33.23
N THR A 513 2.48 84.65 -32.28
CA THR A 513 2.38 83.51 -31.36
C THR A 513 2.00 82.22 -32.11
N LEU A 514 1.04 82.30 -33.04
CA LEU A 514 0.63 81.17 -33.87
C LEU A 514 1.77 80.70 -34.80
N LYS A 515 2.55 81.61 -35.38
CA LYS A 515 3.73 81.26 -36.20
C LYS A 515 4.83 80.55 -35.39
N LYS A 516 5.04 80.92 -34.11
CA LYS A 516 5.99 80.22 -33.24
C LYS A 516 5.53 78.79 -32.94
N LYS A 517 4.25 78.61 -32.61
CA LYS A 517 3.65 77.28 -32.38
C LYS A 517 3.71 76.39 -33.63
N LYS A 518 3.57 76.97 -34.84
CA LYS A 518 3.73 76.22 -36.10
C LYS A 518 5.15 75.65 -36.28
N LYS A 519 6.19 76.40 -35.89
CA LYS A 519 7.58 75.88 -35.91
C LYS A 519 7.82 74.74 -34.92
N GLU A 520 7.17 74.76 -33.76
CA GLU A 520 7.22 73.65 -32.79
C GLU A 520 6.51 72.40 -33.34
N LEU A 521 5.41 72.60 -34.07
CA LEU A 521 4.70 71.53 -34.77
C LEU A 521 5.57 70.89 -35.87
N GLU A 522 6.32 71.69 -36.64
CA GLU A 522 7.26 71.21 -37.65
C GLU A 522 8.40 70.36 -37.05
N LYS A 523 8.92 70.73 -35.87
CA LYS A 523 9.90 69.90 -35.14
C LYS A 523 9.35 68.55 -34.70
N THR A 524 8.08 68.53 -34.29
CA THR A 524 7.38 67.28 -33.92
C THR A 524 7.19 66.39 -35.14
N GLN A 525 6.97 66.98 -36.32
CA GLN A 525 6.91 66.25 -37.59
C GLN A 525 8.26 65.62 -37.95
N THR A 526 9.38 66.36 -37.84
CA THR A 526 10.71 65.79 -38.11
C THR A 526 11.09 64.68 -37.14
N HIS A 527 10.72 64.79 -35.85
CA HIS A 527 10.91 63.71 -34.87
C HIS A 527 10.09 62.46 -35.23
N THR A 528 8.86 62.65 -35.72
CA THR A 528 8.01 61.53 -36.18
C THR A 528 8.59 60.82 -37.40
N GLU A 529 9.22 61.54 -38.33
CA GLU A 529 9.91 60.97 -39.49
C GLU A 529 11.16 60.17 -39.09
N GLU A 530 11.89 60.62 -38.07
CA GLU A 530 13.03 59.90 -37.50
C GLU A 530 12.59 58.61 -36.79
N LEU A 531 11.51 58.66 -36.00
CA LEU A 531 10.90 57.48 -35.39
C LEU A 531 10.44 56.46 -36.44
N ASP A 532 9.84 56.89 -37.56
CA ASP A 532 9.43 56.00 -38.65
C ASP A 532 10.63 55.27 -39.30
N LYS A 533 11.77 55.95 -39.43
CA LYS A 533 13.01 55.33 -39.91
C LYS A 533 13.50 54.25 -38.95
N ASN A 534 13.52 54.54 -37.65
CA ASN A 534 13.92 53.58 -36.61
C ASN A 534 12.96 52.39 -36.55
N LEU A 535 11.65 52.64 -36.69
CA LEU A 535 10.64 51.58 -36.76
C LEU A 535 10.93 50.61 -37.90
N LYS A 536 11.22 51.13 -39.10
CA LYS A 536 11.58 50.30 -40.27
C LYS A 536 12.82 49.46 -40.04
N GLU A 537 13.83 50.00 -39.35
CA GLU A 537 15.04 49.27 -39.00
C GLU A 537 14.75 48.11 -38.04
N TYR A 538 14.00 48.35 -36.96
CA TYR A 538 13.61 47.28 -36.02
C TYR A 538 12.67 46.25 -36.67
N GLN A 539 11.75 46.67 -37.54
CA GLN A 539 10.91 45.75 -38.31
C GLN A 539 11.74 44.89 -39.28
N GLN A 540 12.83 45.43 -39.85
CA GLN A 540 13.75 44.66 -40.68
C GLN A 540 14.55 43.64 -39.85
N ILE A 541 15.05 44.03 -38.68
CA ILE A 541 15.68 43.11 -37.71
C ILE A 541 14.71 42.00 -37.31
N GLN A 542 13.42 42.33 -37.09
CA GLN A 542 12.38 41.35 -36.77
C GLN A 542 12.15 40.36 -37.91
N LYS A 543 12.12 40.82 -39.17
CA LYS A 543 11.98 39.96 -40.35
C LYS A 543 13.17 39.00 -40.50
N GLU A 544 14.40 39.50 -40.36
CA GLU A 544 15.61 38.68 -40.44
C GLU A 544 15.68 37.65 -39.31
N PHE A 545 15.35 38.05 -38.08
CA PHE A 545 15.23 37.14 -36.94
C PHE A 545 14.19 36.03 -37.19
N HIS A 546 13.01 36.38 -37.73
CA HIS A 546 11.98 35.39 -38.07
C HIS A 546 12.41 34.45 -39.19
N GLN A 547 13.14 34.94 -40.20
CA GLN A 547 13.69 34.08 -41.26
C GLN A 547 14.71 33.08 -40.71
N LEU A 548 15.58 33.51 -39.80
CA LEU A 548 16.53 32.63 -39.12
C LEU A 548 15.81 31.56 -38.28
N GLN A 549 14.70 31.90 -37.61
CA GLN A 549 13.89 30.93 -36.87
C GLN A 549 13.09 29.96 -37.76
N GLN A 550 12.62 30.41 -38.92
CA GLN A 550 11.75 29.60 -39.79
C GLN A 550 12.51 28.57 -40.63
N LYS A 551 13.81 28.79 -40.89
CA LYS A 551 14.64 27.94 -41.73
C LYS A 551 14.62 26.46 -41.29
N GLU A 552 14.43 26.18 -39.99
CA GLU A 552 14.46 24.83 -39.44
C GLU A 552 13.21 24.43 -38.63
N LYS A 553 12.17 25.28 -38.62
CA LYS A 553 10.92 25.03 -37.86
C LYS A 553 10.16 23.78 -38.35
N VAL A 554 10.27 23.45 -39.64
CA VAL A 554 9.66 22.24 -40.23
C VAL A 554 10.35 20.97 -39.71
N ILE A 555 11.67 21.02 -39.56
CA ILE A 555 12.48 19.93 -39.02
C ILE A 555 12.13 19.73 -37.53
N LEU A 556 12.00 20.82 -36.78
CA LEU A 556 11.56 20.78 -35.38
C LEU A 556 10.20 20.10 -35.24
N ASN A 557 9.17 20.54 -35.97
CA ASN A 557 7.82 19.98 -35.81
C ASN A 557 7.78 18.47 -36.09
N THR A 558 8.58 18.01 -37.05
CA THR A 558 8.72 16.59 -37.38
C THR A 558 9.42 15.82 -36.26
N ALA A 559 10.53 16.34 -35.74
CA ALA A 559 11.25 15.75 -34.62
C ALA A 559 10.41 15.75 -33.32
N PHE A 560 9.70 16.84 -33.02
CA PHE A 560 8.79 16.96 -31.88
C PHE A 560 7.68 15.92 -31.94
N LYS A 561 7.00 15.82 -33.08
CA LYS A 561 5.91 14.86 -33.26
C LYS A 561 6.41 13.42 -33.10
N PHE A 562 7.60 13.13 -33.63
CA PHE A 562 8.21 11.82 -33.47
C PHE A 562 8.58 11.54 -32.01
N LEU A 563 9.31 12.45 -31.34
CA LEU A 563 9.73 12.28 -29.94
C LEU A 563 8.52 12.12 -29.01
N LYS A 564 7.43 12.89 -29.22
CA LYS A 564 6.16 12.69 -28.51
C LYS A 564 5.58 11.30 -28.74
N SER A 565 5.53 10.84 -29.99
CA SER A 565 5.04 9.49 -30.32
C SER A 565 5.88 8.37 -29.70
N ARG A 566 7.12 8.69 -29.27
CA ARG A 566 8.03 7.77 -28.58
C ARG A 566 8.08 8.00 -27.06
N GLY A 567 7.19 8.83 -26.50
CA GLY A 567 6.97 8.97 -25.07
C GLY A 567 7.73 10.10 -24.37
N PHE A 568 8.36 11.02 -25.11
CA PHE A 568 8.90 12.25 -24.53
C PHE A 568 7.74 13.20 -24.20
N LEU A 569 7.75 13.74 -22.98
CA LEU A 569 6.78 14.76 -22.57
C LEU A 569 7.10 16.10 -23.24
N ASP A 570 6.07 16.91 -23.51
CA ASP A 570 6.24 18.26 -24.07
C ASP A 570 7.21 19.10 -23.25
N LEU A 571 7.11 19.02 -21.93
CA LEU A 571 8.01 19.69 -21.00
C LEU A 571 9.45 19.20 -21.13
N GLU A 572 9.66 17.90 -21.33
CA GLU A 572 11.00 17.31 -21.50
C GLU A 572 11.63 17.77 -22.82
N ILE A 573 10.88 17.73 -23.93
CA ILE A 573 11.39 18.19 -25.23
C ILE A 573 11.67 19.70 -25.19
N SER A 574 10.79 20.50 -24.57
CA SER A 574 11.03 21.94 -24.37
C SER A 574 12.23 22.21 -23.47
N ARG A 575 12.46 21.41 -22.42
CA ARG A 575 13.64 21.54 -21.55
C ARG A 575 14.92 21.24 -22.32
N LEU A 576 14.94 20.16 -23.10
CA LEU A 576 16.08 19.78 -23.95
C LEU A 576 16.35 20.84 -25.04
N ALA A 577 15.30 21.43 -25.62
CA ALA A 577 15.42 22.50 -26.60
C ALA A 577 16.00 23.81 -26.02
N ASN A 578 15.82 24.04 -24.71
CA ASN A 578 16.32 25.23 -24.03
C ASN A 578 17.67 25.03 -23.34
N ASN A 579 18.19 23.80 -23.30
CA ASN A 579 19.44 23.45 -22.62
C ASN A 579 20.30 22.53 -23.49
N GLU A 580 21.16 23.14 -24.31
CA GLU A 580 22.03 22.43 -25.26
C GLU A 580 22.91 21.38 -24.58
N ASN A 581 23.45 21.67 -23.40
CA ASN A 581 24.30 20.73 -22.65
C ASN A 581 23.54 19.48 -22.22
N GLU A 582 22.30 19.63 -21.74
CA GLU A 582 21.45 18.50 -21.37
C GLU A 582 21.05 17.66 -22.59
N LEU A 583 20.81 18.32 -23.73
CA LEU A 583 20.54 17.64 -25.00
C LEU A 583 21.75 16.84 -25.50
N ILE A 584 22.95 17.42 -25.46
CA ILE A 584 24.21 16.72 -25.80
C ILE A 584 24.43 15.53 -24.88
N GLU A 585 24.22 15.68 -23.58
CA GLU A 585 24.33 14.57 -22.63
C GLU A 585 23.33 13.45 -22.94
N LYS A 586 22.08 13.82 -23.29
CA LYS A 586 21.04 12.86 -23.68
C LYS A 586 21.40 12.13 -24.97
N ILE A 587 21.91 12.82 -26.00
CA ILE A 587 22.43 12.21 -27.24
C ILE A 587 23.57 11.23 -26.89
N GLY A 588 24.54 11.66 -26.07
CA GLY A 588 25.66 10.82 -25.65
C GLY A 588 25.24 9.58 -24.83
N LYS A 589 24.12 9.64 -24.09
CA LYS A 589 23.53 8.46 -23.42
C LYS A 589 23.03 7.44 -24.44
N TYR A 590 22.34 7.88 -25.49
CA TYR A 590 21.88 6.99 -26.57
C TYR A 590 23.05 6.47 -27.42
N GLU A 591 24.10 7.26 -27.64
CA GLU A 591 25.33 6.80 -28.30
C GLU A 591 26.04 5.70 -27.52
N ARG A 592 26.30 5.93 -26.23
CA ARG A 592 26.90 4.91 -25.35
C ARG A 592 26.02 3.65 -25.27
N GLY A 593 24.69 3.82 -25.26
CA GLY A 593 23.74 2.71 -25.37
C GLY A 593 23.94 1.90 -26.64
N ILE A 594 23.94 2.56 -27.81
CA ILE A 594 24.18 1.92 -29.12
C ILE A 594 25.55 1.24 -29.19
N ASP A 595 26.61 1.86 -28.67
CA ASP A 595 27.97 1.31 -28.73
C ASP A 595 28.18 0.15 -27.76
N SER A 596 27.56 0.19 -26.58
CA SER A 596 27.53 -0.96 -25.65
C SER A 596 26.85 -2.17 -26.28
N ILE A 597 25.88 -1.94 -27.17
CA ILE A 597 25.16 -2.98 -27.91
C ILE A 597 25.99 -3.54 -29.09
N LYS A 598 26.93 -2.77 -29.64
CA LYS A 598 27.79 -3.20 -30.77
C LYS A 598 29.04 -3.96 -30.34
N GLY A 599 29.52 -3.78 -29.10
CA GLY A 599 30.77 -4.36 -28.59
C GLY A 599 30.69 -5.84 -28.19
N GLY A 600 29.48 -6.36 -27.98
CA GLY A 600 29.21 -7.80 -27.95
C GLY A 600 28.31 -8.12 -29.13
N GLY A 601 28.70 -9.08 -29.98
CA GLY A 601 27.82 -9.56 -31.05
C GLY A 601 26.42 -9.78 -30.49
N TYR A 602 25.40 -9.16 -31.08
CA TYR A 602 24.04 -9.08 -30.56
C TYR A 602 23.36 -10.46 -30.52
N ILE A 603 23.76 -11.27 -29.56
CA ILE A 603 22.98 -12.34 -28.96
C ILE A 603 22.00 -11.58 -28.08
N PHE A 604 20.68 -11.66 -28.31
CA PHE A 604 19.69 -11.29 -27.28
C PHE A 604 20.27 -11.73 -25.93
N ASP A 605 20.61 -10.79 -25.05
CA ASP A 605 21.07 -11.12 -23.70
C ASP A 605 20.12 -12.19 -23.18
N ILE A 606 20.68 -13.39 -22.96
CA ILE A 606 19.97 -14.59 -22.54
C ILE A 606 18.90 -14.14 -21.56
N LEU A 607 17.63 -14.35 -21.91
CA LEU A 607 16.50 -13.99 -21.05
C LEU A 607 16.85 -14.47 -19.64
N ASN A 608 17.05 -13.54 -18.71
CA ASN A 608 17.37 -13.91 -17.33
C ASN A 608 16.10 -14.54 -16.75
N ALA A 609 16.03 -15.85 -16.90
CA ALA A 609 14.80 -16.59 -16.69
C ALA A 609 14.41 -16.58 -15.21
N SER A 610 15.40 -16.61 -14.30
CA SER A 610 15.16 -16.39 -12.87
C SER A 610 14.52 -15.02 -12.59
N ARG A 611 15.05 -13.93 -13.17
CA ARG A 611 14.46 -12.59 -13.01
C ARG A 611 13.07 -12.50 -13.66
N THR A 612 12.88 -13.13 -14.81
CA THR A 612 11.62 -13.10 -15.56
C THR A 612 10.52 -13.88 -14.84
N GLU A 613 10.83 -15.02 -14.22
CA GLU A 613 9.91 -15.76 -13.36
C GLU A 613 9.48 -14.94 -12.15
N LYS A 614 10.42 -14.27 -11.48
CA LYS A 614 10.12 -13.35 -10.36
C LYS A 614 9.17 -12.23 -10.79
N VAL A 615 9.42 -11.63 -11.95
CA VAL A 615 8.56 -10.58 -12.54
C VAL A 615 7.17 -11.12 -12.85
N LEU A 616 7.06 -12.29 -13.49
CA LEU A 616 5.77 -12.91 -13.80
C LEU A 616 5.00 -13.27 -12.53
N HIS A 617 5.67 -13.79 -11.51
CA HIS A 617 5.08 -14.08 -10.21
C HIS A 617 4.60 -12.81 -9.51
N TYR A 618 5.41 -11.73 -9.52
CA TYR A 618 5.03 -10.43 -8.99
C TYR A 618 3.79 -9.86 -9.71
N LEU A 619 3.78 -9.85 -11.05
CA LEU A 619 2.64 -9.38 -11.84
C LEU A 619 1.39 -10.22 -11.62
N LYS A 620 1.52 -11.54 -11.50
CA LYS A 620 0.42 -12.44 -11.15
C LYS A 620 -0.15 -12.09 -9.77
N LYS A 621 0.71 -11.88 -8.77
CA LYS A 621 0.30 -11.45 -7.44
C LYS A 621 -0.37 -10.09 -7.46
N CYS A 622 0.15 -9.10 -8.19
CA CYS A 622 -0.52 -7.82 -8.38
C CYS A 622 -1.93 -7.96 -9.00
N LYS A 623 -2.14 -8.92 -9.92
CA LYS A 623 -3.44 -9.18 -10.55
C LYS A 623 -4.42 -9.89 -9.61
N GLU A 624 -3.94 -10.83 -8.80
CA GLU A 624 -4.73 -11.48 -7.75
C GLU A 624 -5.11 -10.49 -6.64
N THR A 625 -4.28 -9.47 -6.45
CA THR A 625 -4.43 -8.45 -5.42
C THR A 625 -5.10 -7.21 -6.01
N THR A 626 -6.40 -7.29 -6.31
CA THR A 626 -7.17 -6.10 -6.71
C THR A 626 -7.26 -5.12 -5.55
N PHE A 627 -6.42 -4.09 -5.56
CA PHE A 627 -6.54 -2.95 -4.65
C PHE A 627 -7.69 -2.04 -5.12
N SER A 628 -8.71 -1.81 -4.28
CA SER A 628 -9.94 -1.07 -4.64
C SER A 628 -9.71 0.40 -5.03
N PHE A 629 -8.50 0.94 -4.84
CA PHE A 629 -8.14 2.32 -5.19
C PHE A 629 -8.20 2.64 -6.70
N THR A 630 -8.40 1.65 -7.57
CA THR A 630 -8.36 1.85 -9.02
C THR A 630 -9.55 2.65 -9.57
N ASP A 631 -10.65 2.80 -8.83
CA ASP A 631 -11.85 3.48 -9.32
C ASP A 631 -11.82 5.02 -9.18
N ILE A 632 -10.91 5.59 -8.38
CA ILE A 632 -10.96 7.04 -8.06
C ILE A 632 -10.11 7.90 -9.03
N VAL A 633 -9.25 7.30 -9.87
CA VAL A 633 -8.37 8.05 -10.80
C VAL A 633 -8.65 7.74 -12.28
N THR A 634 -9.56 6.81 -12.59
CA THR A 634 -9.92 6.46 -13.97
C THR A 634 -10.65 7.55 -14.76
N VAL A 635 -10.89 8.73 -14.20
CA VAL A 635 -11.60 9.82 -14.92
C VAL A 635 -10.71 10.51 -15.97
N ASN A 636 -9.37 10.43 -15.89
CA ASN A 636 -8.51 11.07 -16.89
C ASN A 636 -7.81 10.11 -17.89
N ASP A 637 -7.78 8.80 -17.63
CA ASP A 637 -7.15 7.82 -18.55
C ASP A 637 -8.17 7.08 -19.44
N GLN A 638 -9.48 7.34 -19.31
CA GLN A 638 -10.48 6.72 -20.17
C GLN A 638 -10.39 7.14 -21.65
N ASN A 639 -9.68 8.22 -21.98
CA ASN A 639 -9.42 8.59 -23.37
C ASN A 639 -8.34 7.75 -24.06
N GLU A 640 -7.51 6.99 -23.33
CA GLU A 640 -6.52 6.10 -23.94
C GLU A 640 -7.08 4.70 -24.24
N ARG A 641 -8.17 4.27 -23.58
CA ARG A 641 -8.73 2.92 -23.80
C ARG A 641 -9.46 2.75 -25.14
N ASN A 642 -9.83 3.84 -25.83
CA ASN A 642 -10.61 3.76 -27.06
C ASN A 642 -9.86 4.18 -28.33
N GLN A 643 -8.57 4.53 -28.27
CA GLN A 643 -7.78 4.92 -29.46
C GLN A 643 -6.32 4.44 -29.48
N SER A 644 -5.88 3.51 -28.63
CA SER A 644 -4.61 2.81 -28.90
C SER A 644 -4.84 1.74 -29.97
N GLY A 645 -4.79 2.15 -31.23
CA GLY A 645 -4.65 1.22 -32.33
C GLY A 645 -3.52 0.24 -32.04
N GLU A 646 -3.77 -1.03 -32.34
CA GLU A 646 -2.83 -2.15 -32.33
C GLU A 646 -1.63 -1.90 -33.27
N LYS A 647 -0.81 -0.90 -32.97
CA LYS A 647 0.45 -0.64 -33.65
C LYS A 647 1.59 -0.97 -32.71
N LYS A 648 2.01 -2.25 -32.82
CA LYS A 648 3.41 -2.70 -32.80
C LYS A 648 4.23 -2.34 -31.55
N GLN A 649 3.78 -2.71 -30.35
CA GLN A 649 4.75 -3.10 -29.32
C GLN A 649 5.09 -4.57 -29.55
N SER A 650 6.26 -4.84 -30.14
CA SER A 650 6.70 -6.22 -30.30
C SER A 650 6.97 -6.83 -28.92
N THR A 651 6.11 -7.77 -28.54
CA THR A 651 6.36 -8.64 -27.39
C THR A 651 7.48 -9.62 -27.77
N LEU A 652 8.19 -10.19 -26.78
CA LEU A 652 9.18 -11.26 -27.01
C LEU A 652 8.62 -12.37 -27.91
N ARG A 653 7.33 -12.64 -27.76
CA ARG A 653 6.53 -13.54 -28.60
C ARG A 653 6.47 -13.10 -30.06
N GLN A 654 6.25 -11.81 -30.35
CA GLN A 654 6.22 -11.28 -31.72
C GLN A 654 7.62 -11.24 -32.34
N ASP A 655 8.68 -10.95 -31.58
CA ASP A 655 10.06 -10.99 -32.09
C ASP A 655 10.51 -12.43 -32.38
N LEU A 656 10.14 -13.41 -31.55
CA LEU A 656 10.38 -14.84 -31.81
C LEU A 656 9.57 -15.37 -32.99
N VAL A 657 8.31 -14.96 -33.14
CA VAL A 657 7.50 -15.28 -34.33
C VAL A 657 8.07 -14.61 -35.58
N ALA A 658 8.45 -13.34 -35.51
CA ALA A 658 9.10 -12.65 -36.61
C ALA A 658 10.45 -13.27 -36.96
N THR A 659 11.20 -13.77 -35.97
CA THR A 659 12.41 -14.55 -36.21
C THR A 659 12.02 -15.83 -36.96
N LEU A 660 11.04 -16.62 -36.50
CA LEU A 660 10.58 -17.83 -37.18
C LEU A 660 10.03 -17.58 -38.61
N ASP A 661 9.39 -16.43 -38.86
CA ASP A 661 8.92 -16.02 -40.19
C ASP A 661 10.10 -15.56 -41.08
N LEU A 662 11.10 -14.89 -40.50
CA LEU A 662 12.35 -14.53 -41.17
C LEU A 662 13.16 -15.80 -41.51
N MET A 663 13.15 -16.79 -40.62
CA MET A 663 13.71 -18.12 -40.85
C MET A 663 13.01 -18.81 -42.03
N GLU A 664 11.68 -18.69 -42.13
CA GLU A 664 10.91 -19.21 -43.26
C GLU A 664 11.30 -18.56 -44.59
N HIS A 665 11.50 -17.24 -44.61
CA HIS A 665 11.98 -16.53 -45.80
C HIS A 665 13.39 -16.97 -46.22
N TYR A 666 14.29 -17.19 -45.25
CA TYR A 666 15.66 -17.62 -45.54
C TYR A 666 15.77 -19.07 -45.99
N LEU A 667 14.89 -19.96 -45.53
CA LEU A 667 14.79 -21.32 -46.06
C LEU A 667 14.37 -21.38 -47.55
N GLN A 668 13.95 -20.24 -48.14
CA GLN A 668 13.54 -20.11 -49.54
C GLN A 668 14.56 -19.37 -50.44
N CYS A 669 15.56 -18.69 -49.87
CA CYS A 669 16.56 -17.89 -50.60
C CYS A 669 17.96 -18.52 -50.54
N TYR A 670 18.53 -18.86 -51.70
CA TYR A 670 19.76 -19.67 -51.82
C TYR A 670 21.02 -18.85 -52.14
N ASP A 671 21.37 -17.85 -51.33
CA ASP A 671 22.70 -17.20 -51.42
C ASP A 671 23.68 -17.81 -50.40
N THR A 672 24.79 -18.36 -50.90
CA THR A 672 25.63 -19.36 -50.23
C THR A 672 26.37 -18.90 -48.96
N ASN A 673 26.77 -17.63 -48.86
CA ASN A 673 27.53 -17.15 -47.69
C ASN A 673 26.62 -16.60 -46.59
N GLU A 674 25.54 -15.91 -46.96
CA GLU A 674 24.57 -15.43 -45.96
C GLU A 674 23.81 -16.61 -45.34
N PHE A 675 23.51 -17.66 -46.12
CA PHE A 675 22.71 -18.81 -45.67
C PHE A 675 23.29 -19.56 -44.46
N MET A 676 24.61 -19.76 -44.38
CA MET A 676 25.25 -20.49 -43.28
C MET A 676 25.12 -19.76 -41.95
N GLU A 677 25.43 -18.45 -41.93
CA GLU A 677 25.28 -17.61 -40.74
C GLU A 677 23.82 -17.57 -40.25
N LYS A 678 22.86 -17.55 -41.19
CA LYS A 678 21.43 -17.60 -40.83
C LYS A 678 21.06 -18.95 -40.23
N VAL A 679 21.49 -20.08 -40.79
CA VAL A 679 21.19 -21.41 -40.23
C VAL A 679 21.79 -21.58 -38.84
N GLU A 680 23.01 -21.09 -38.60
CA GLU A 680 23.63 -21.11 -37.27
C GLU A 680 22.88 -20.25 -36.25
N MET A 681 22.38 -19.08 -36.67
CA MET A 681 21.49 -18.24 -35.87
C MET A 681 20.17 -18.97 -35.53
N ILE A 682 19.64 -19.77 -36.47
CA ILE A 682 18.44 -20.59 -36.24
C ILE A 682 18.67 -21.64 -35.16
N VAL A 683 19.75 -22.42 -35.31
CA VAL A 683 20.12 -23.47 -34.35
C VAL A 683 20.29 -22.88 -32.95
N SER A 684 20.96 -21.73 -32.85
CA SER A 684 21.17 -21.03 -31.57
C SER A 684 19.85 -20.63 -30.91
N ARG A 685 18.89 -20.12 -31.68
CA ARG A 685 17.56 -19.73 -31.16
C ARG A 685 16.72 -20.94 -30.73
N LEU A 686 16.75 -22.02 -31.49
CA LEU A 686 16.04 -23.24 -31.13
C LEU A 686 16.61 -23.89 -29.85
N TYR A 687 17.93 -23.84 -29.69
CA TYR A 687 18.60 -24.30 -28.47
C TYR A 687 18.16 -23.48 -27.24
N GLU A 688 18.08 -22.15 -27.36
CA GLU A 688 17.57 -21.28 -26.30
C GLU A 688 16.11 -21.61 -25.93
N ILE A 689 15.24 -21.81 -26.92
CA ILE A 689 13.82 -22.14 -26.69
C ILE A 689 13.70 -23.49 -25.97
N ASN A 690 14.45 -24.51 -26.39
CA ASN A 690 14.46 -25.82 -25.76
C ASN A 690 15.01 -25.77 -24.32
N LYS A 691 16.00 -24.91 -24.07
CA LYS A 691 16.52 -24.65 -22.72
C LYS A 691 15.47 -23.97 -21.83
N LEU A 692 14.69 -23.01 -22.38
CA LEU A 692 13.59 -22.36 -21.66
C LEU A 692 12.45 -23.34 -21.35
N GLU A 693 12.11 -24.22 -22.29
CA GLU A 693 11.10 -25.27 -22.09
C GLU A 693 11.46 -26.20 -20.93
N LYS A 694 12.71 -26.68 -20.89
CA LYS A 694 13.18 -27.63 -19.86
C LYS A 694 13.40 -26.99 -18.49
N ASN A 695 14.01 -25.81 -18.45
CA ASN A 695 14.48 -25.23 -17.19
C ASN A 695 13.50 -24.21 -16.59
N HIS A 696 12.61 -23.63 -17.41
CA HIS A 696 11.73 -22.53 -17.02
C HIS A 696 10.32 -22.66 -17.62
N PRO A 697 9.58 -23.73 -17.28
CA PRO A 697 8.30 -24.06 -17.91
C PRO A 697 7.24 -22.97 -17.73
N VAL A 698 7.33 -22.18 -16.65
CA VAL A 698 6.42 -21.05 -16.38
C VAL A 698 6.57 -19.94 -17.41
N ILE A 699 7.81 -19.65 -17.85
CA ILE A 699 8.07 -18.70 -18.94
C ILE A 699 7.63 -19.31 -20.26
N PHE A 700 7.93 -20.60 -20.48
CA PHE A 700 7.61 -21.27 -21.73
C PHE A 700 6.10 -21.32 -22.02
N ALA A 701 5.26 -21.42 -20.99
CA ALA A 701 3.80 -21.40 -21.10
C ALA A 701 3.22 -20.11 -21.73
N PHE A 702 3.99 -19.02 -21.82
CA PHE A 702 3.58 -17.79 -22.50
C PHE A 702 3.81 -17.83 -24.03
N PHE A 703 4.50 -18.85 -24.55
CA PHE A 703 4.64 -19.07 -25.99
C PHE A 703 3.40 -19.77 -26.57
N PRO A 704 3.08 -19.56 -27.86
CA PRO A 704 2.05 -20.35 -28.55
C PRO A 704 2.42 -21.82 -28.49
N SER A 705 1.51 -22.66 -27.99
CA SER A 705 1.72 -24.11 -27.87
C SER A 705 1.95 -24.81 -29.21
N ASP A 706 1.60 -24.16 -30.33
CA ASP A 706 1.75 -24.67 -31.69
C ASP A 706 3.00 -24.13 -32.40
N MET A 707 3.76 -23.21 -31.81
CA MET A 707 4.93 -22.57 -32.44
C MET A 707 5.96 -23.59 -32.94
N LEU A 708 6.47 -24.45 -32.04
CA LEU A 708 7.46 -25.48 -32.40
C LEU A 708 6.87 -26.51 -33.37
N ARG A 709 5.58 -26.84 -33.20
CA ARG A 709 4.87 -27.75 -34.11
C ARG A 709 4.80 -27.20 -35.54
N GLN A 710 4.52 -25.92 -35.71
CA GLN A 710 4.52 -25.27 -37.02
C GLN A 710 5.93 -25.27 -37.64
N PHE A 711 6.96 -25.02 -36.83
CA PHE A 711 8.36 -25.10 -37.29
C PHE A 711 8.73 -26.50 -37.79
N TYR A 712 8.39 -27.56 -37.05
CA TYR A 712 8.64 -28.95 -37.47
C TYR A 712 7.93 -29.30 -38.78
N ILE A 713 6.66 -28.89 -38.95
CA ILE A 713 5.90 -29.11 -40.20
C ILE A 713 6.57 -28.39 -41.37
N LYS A 714 7.13 -27.19 -41.16
CA LYS A 714 7.82 -26.43 -42.20
C LYS A 714 9.15 -27.06 -42.58
N LEU A 715 9.97 -27.50 -41.62
CA LEU A 715 11.21 -28.25 -41.89
C LEU A 715 10.95 -29.49 -42.75
N GLU A 716 9.91 -30.25 -42.42
CA GLU A 716 9.49 -31.43 -43.18
C GLU A 716 9.11 -31.08 -44.62
N LYS A 717 8.38 -29.97 -44.84
CA LYS A 717 8.06 -29.50 -46.20
C LYS A 717 9.30 -29.08 -46.99
N THR A 718 10.23 -28.36 -46.35
CA THR A 718 11.49 -27.95 -46.99
C THR A 718 12.30 -29.17 -47.39
N TRP A 719 12.38 -30.19 -46.52
CA TRP A 719 13.03 -31.44 -46.83
C TRP A 719 12.40 -32.14 -48.04
N LEU A 720 11.06 -32.26 -48.08
CA LEU A 720 10.34 -32.89 -49.19
C LEU A 720 10.57 -32.15 -50.53
N ASN A 721 10.51 -30.82 -50.51
CA ASN A 721 10.77 -30.01 -51.70
C ASN A 721 12.19 -30.21 -52.22
N LEU A 722 13.19 -30.21 -51.33
CA LEU A 722 14.59 -30.42 -51.68
C LEU A 722 14.81 -31.85 -52.21
N PHE A 723 14.18 -32.86 -51.60
CA PHE A 723 14.22 -34.23 -52.10
C PHE A 723 13.69 -34.35 -53.54
N ASP A 724 12.51 -33.78 -53.81
CA ASP A 724 11.91 -33.81 -55.14
C ASP A 724 12.72 -33.05 -56.18
N GLU A 725 13.27 -31.89 -55.82
CA GLU A 725 14.16 -31.09 -56.67
C GLU A 725 15.44 -31.85 -57.01
N MET A 726 16.12 -32.42 -56.02
CA MET A 726 17.36 -33.18 -56.24
C MET A 726 17.13 -34.44 -57.04
N MET A 727 16.06 -35.20 -56.76
CA MET A 727 15.66 -36.36 -57.56
C MET A 727 15.42 -35.99 -59.03
N LYS A 728 14.88 -34.80 -59.31
CA LYS A 728 14.72 -34.30 -60.69
C LYS A 728 16.08 -33.92 -61.31
N LEU A 729 16.92 -33.20 -60.57
CA LEU A 729 18.24 -32.76 -61.05
C LEU A 729 19.18 -33.93 -61.33
N GLU A 730 19.14 -34.96 -60.49
CA GLU A 730 19.87 -36.21 -60.67
C GLU A 730 19.40 -36.94 -61.93
N LYS A 731 18.07 -37.08 -62.14
CA LYS A 731 17.51 -37.67 -63.37
C LYS A 731 17.83 -36.87 -64.64
N GLN A 732 17.98 -35.56 -64.51
CA GLN A 732 18.32 -34.64 -65.61
C GLN A 732 19.83 -34.52 -65.85
N SER A 733 20.66 -35.19 -65.05
CA SER A 733 22.13 -35.08 -65.07
C SER A 733 22.65 -33.64 -64.95
N ASN A 734 21.91 -32.75 -64.28
CA ASN A 734 22.30 -31.36 -64.06
C ASN A 734 23.19 -31.25 -62.82
N LEU A 735 24.43 -31.73 -62.96
CA LEU A 735 25.41 -31.85 -61.88
C LEU A 735 25.77 -30.51 -61.20
N PRO A 736 25.90 -29.37 -61.92
CA PRO A 736 26.19 -28.08 -61.28
C PRO A 736 25.10 -27.63 -60.31
N GLU A 737 23.82 -27.77 -60.69
CA GLU A 737 22.69 -27.38 -59.85
C GLU A 737 22.51 -28.36 -58.68
N LEU A 738 22.70 -29.66 -58.93
CA LEU A 738 22.69 -30.69 -57.88
C LEU A 738 23.77 -30.41 -56.82
N LYS A 739 24.96 -29.97 -57.24
CA LYS A 739 26.07 -29.59 -56.35
C LYS A 739 25.72 -28.37 -55.49
N ALA A 740 25.03 -27.36 -56.04
CA ALA A 740 24.55 -26.21 -55.28
C ALA A 740 23.51 -26.63 -54.23
N LYS A 741 22.57 -27.52 -54.58
CA LYS A 741 21.55 -28.04 -53.65
C LYS A 741 22.15 -28.93 -52.55
N LEU A 742 23.20 -29.69 -52.85
CA LEU A 742 23.94 -30.45 -51.85
C LEU A 742 24.62 -29.55 -50.80
N PHE A 743 25.14 -28.39 -51.20
CA PHE A 743 25.68 -27.42 -50.25
C PHE A 743 24.62 -26.88 -49.29
N VAL A 744 23.43 -26.56 -49.82
CA VAL A 744 22.28 -26.10 -49.03
C VAL A 744 21.86 -27.15 -48.00
N ILE A 745 21.71 -28.40 -48.42
CA ILE A 745 21.26 -29.49 -47.53
C ILE A 745 22.33 -29.84 -46.49
N LYS A 746 23.61 -29.82 -46.88
CA LYS A 746 24.72 -29.96 -45.93
C LYS A 746 24.64 -28.89 -44.84
N THR A 747 24.34 -27.65 -45.21
CA THR A 747 24.17 -26.56 -44.24
C THR A 747 22.94 -26.77 -43.36
N LEU A 748 21.82 -27.21 -43.95
CA LEU A 748 20.58 -27.52 -43.21
C LEU A 748 20.68 -28.73 -42.27
N SER A 749 21.66 -29.62 -42.46
CA SER A 749 21.89 -30.76 -41.55
C SER A 749 22.17 -30.35 -40.10
N ALA A 750 22.60 -29.10 -39.86
CA ALA A 750 22.69 -28.54 -38.52
C ALA A 750 21.33 -28.47 -37.78
N LEU A 751 20.21 -28.59 -38.51
CA LEU A 751 18.85 -28.61 -37.97
C LEU A 751 18.31 -30.04 -37.75
N ASP A 752 19.10 -31.09 -38.02
CA ASP A 752 18.63 -32.49 -37.95
C ASP A 752 18.22 -32.94 -36.55
N GLU A 753 18.78 -32.36 -35.49
CA GLU A 753 18.34 -32.59 -34.10
C GLU A 753 16.89 -32.13 -33.86
N TYR A 754 16.39 -31.20 -34.69
CA TYR A 754 15.05 -30.64 -34.62
C TYR A 754 14.14 -31.18 -35.73
N ALA A 755 14.65 -32.00 -36.64
CA ALA A 755 13.90 -32.63 -37.71
C ALA A 755 13.29 -33.95 -37.25
N LYS A 756 12.24 -34.42 -37.96
CA LYS A 756 11.74 -35.79 -37.75
C LYS A 756 12.82 -36.79 -38.15
N PRO A 757 12.93 -37.95 -37.48
CA PRO A 757 13.91 -38.98 -37.81
C PRO A 757 13.89 -39.44 -39.27
N SER A 758 12.72 -39.38 -39.94
CA SER A 758 12.54 -39.75 -41.35
C SER A 758 12.91 -38.65 -42.35
N CYS A 759 13.20 -37.43 -41.88
CA CYS A 759 13.40 -36.25 -42.72
C CYS A 759 14.70 -35.52 -42.35
N LYS A 760 15.77 -36.28 -42.10
CA LYS A 760 17.09 -35.70 -41.82
C LYS A 760 17.71 -35.20 -43.12
N PHE A 761 18.14 -33.96 -43.14
CA PHE A 761 18.85 -33.35 -44.26
C PHE A 761 20.19 -34.06 -44.49
N HIS A 762 20.85 -34.59 -43.46
CA HIS A 762 22.05 -35.41 -43.61
C HIS A 762 21.82 -36.67 -44.47
N ASP A 763 20.75 -37.41 -44.20
CA ASP A 763 20.42 -38.63 -44.96
C ASP A 763 20.14 -38.30 -46.43
N LEU A 764 19.46 -37.16 -46.67
CA LEU A 764 19.20 -36.63 -48.00
C LEU A 764 20.49 -36.23 -48.75
N PHE A 765 21.43 -35.61 -48.02
CA PHE A 765 22.75 -35.26 -48.54
C PHE A 765 23.51 -36.50 -48.97
N LEU A 766 23.61 -37.53 -48.11
CA LEU A 766 24.32 -38.78 -48.41
C LEU A 766 23.75 -39.48 -49.65
N LYS A 767 22.42 -39.61 -49.73
CA LYS A 767 21.74 -40.27 -50.84
C LYS A 767 22.09 -39.70 -52.22
N HIS A 768 22.10 -38.37 -52.33
CA HIS A 768 22.38 -37.70 -53.61
C HIS A 768 23.86 -37.40 -53.81
N GLN A 769 24.68 -37.47 -52.75
CA GLN A 769 26.13 -37.45 -52.85
C GLN A 769 26.63 -38.74 -53.53
N GLU A 770 26.10 -39.92 -53.18
CA GLU A 770 26.45 -41.19 -53.83
C GLU A 770 26.25 -41.14 -55.35
N ALA A 771 25.20 -40.47 -55.84
CA ALA A 771 24.93 -40.29 -57.26
C ALA A 771 26.00 -39.46 -58.02
N LEU A 772 26.76 -38.60 -57.33
CA LEU A 772 27.87 -37.83 -57.90
C LEU A 772 29.18 -38.63 -57.96
N PHE A 773 29.39 -39.60 -57.04
CA PHE A 773 30.65 -40.33 -56.89
C PHE A 773 30.65 -41.76 -57.49
N ASN A 774 29.48 -42.33 -57.77
CA ASN A 774 29.32 -43.72 -58.24
C ASN A 774 29.85 -44.06 -59.64
N ASN A 775 30.70 -43.24 -60.27
CA ASN A 775 31.29 -43.63 -61.55
C ASN A 775 32.68 -44.28 -61.49
N VAL A 776 33.44 -44.28 -60.38
CA VAL A 776 34.75 -44.98 -60.36
C VAL A 776 35.17 -45.69 -59.04
N ILE A 777 34.76 -45.29 -57.82
CA ILE A 777 35.29 -45.90 -56.55
C ILE A 777 34.22 -46.02 -55.44
N ASP A 778 34.08 -47.21 -54.84
CA ASP A 778 33.18 -47.50 -53.70
C ASP A 778 33.73 -46.92 -52.38
N THR A 779 33.44 -45.64 -52.13
CA THR A 779 33.83 -44.92 -50.90
C THR A 779 32.92 -45.20 -49.71
N GLY A 780 31.75 -45.84 -49.94
CA GLY A 780 30.74 -46.07 -48.90
C GLY A 780 31.23 -46.96 -47.76
N LYS A 781 32.11 -47.92 -48.05
CA LYS A 781 32.73 -48.78 -47.03
C LYS A 781 33.62 -48.01 -46.05
N VAL A 782 34.40 -47.05 -46.55
CA VAL A 782 35.28 -46.21 -45.74
C VAL A 782 34.45 -45.31 -44.85
N LEU A 783 33.46 -44.61 -45.42
CA LEU A 783 32.60 -43.69 -44.67
C LEU A 783 31.79 -44.42 -43.58
N LYS A 784 31.24 -45.61 -43.89
CA LYS A 784 30.53 -46.42 -42.90
C LYS A 784 31.44 -46.86 -41.74
N ALA A 785 32.66 -47.31 -42.04
CA ALA A 785 33.62 -47.70 -41.00
C ALA A 785 34.07 -46.50 -40.13
N MET A 786 34.05 -45.28 -40.68
CA MET A 786 34.33 -44.05 -39.93
C MET A 786 33.20 -43.71 -38.96
N ASP A 787 31.94 -43.93 -39.36
CA ASP A 787 30.76 -43.71 -38.52
C ASP A 787 30.65 -44.77 -37.39
N GLU A 788 31.07 -46.00 -37.66
CA GLU A 788 31.10 -47.11 -36.68
C GLU A 788 32.33 -47.08 -35.76
N HIS A 789 33.24 -46.10 -35.91
CA HIS A 789 34.51 -45.99 -35.19
C HIS A 789 35.46 -47.20 -35.35
N CYS A 790 35.31 -47.97 -36.44
CA CYS A 790 36.14 -49.12 -36.78
C CYS A 790 37.43 -48.68 -37.49
N TYR A 791 38.30 -47.96 -36.79
CA TYR A 791 39.43 -47.25 -37.40
C TYR A 791 40.51 -48.15 -38.03
N ALA A 792 40.60 -49.41 -37.61
CA ALA A 792 41.44 -50.40 -38.29
C ALA A 792 40.93 -50.74 -39.71
N ASP A 793 39.61 -50.83 -39.88
CA ASP A 793 38.98 -51.09 -41.18
C ASP A 793 39.09 -49.87 -42.10
N VAL A 794 38.93 -48.66 -41.53
CA VAL A 794 39.19 -47.40 -42.25
C VAL A 794 40.62 -47.36 -42.78
N ALA A 795 41.61 -47.76 -41.97
CA ALA A 795 43.02 -47.76 -42.36
C ALA A 795 43.27 -48.77 -43.50
N ALA A 796 42.71 -49.97 -43.38
CA ALA A 796 42.83 -51.01 -44.41
C ALA A 796 42.23 -50.58 -45.75
N GLU A 797 41.04 -49.96 -45.75
CA GLU A 797 40.41 -49.49 -46.98
C GLU A 797 41.08 -48.23 -47.55
N MET A 798 41.51 -47.29 -46.71
CA MET A 798 42.32 -46.13 -47.13
C MET A 798 43.64 -46.58 -47.77
N SER A 799 44.29 -47.60 -47.23
CA SER A 799 45.51 -48.19 -47.80
C SER A 799 45.26 -48.81 -49.17
N LYS A 800 44.16 -49.56 -49.35
CA LYS A 800 43.75 -50.12 -50.64
C LYS A 800 43.53 -49.03 -51.70
N ILE A 801 42.82 -47.96 -51.34
CA ILE A 801 42.56 -46.81 -52.24
C ILE A 801 43.88 -46.09 -52.57
N ASN A 802 44.78 -45.94 -51.59
CA ASN A 802 46.09 -45.32 -51.80
C ASN A 802 47.00 -46.15 -52.73
N GLN A 803 46.90 -47.49 -52.73
CA GLN A 803 47.64 -48.35 -53.66
C GLN A 803 47.14 -48.24 -55.11
N SER A 804 45.88 -47.86 -55.33
CA SER A 804 45.34 -47.58 -56.67
C SER A 804 45.69 -46.20 -57.23
N LYS A 805 46.34 -45.32 -56.44
CA LYS A 805 46.65 -43.93 -56.78
C LYS A 805 47.52 -43.77 -58.05
N GLU A 806 48.42 -44.71 -58.33
CA GLU A 806 49.33 -44.61 -59.48
C GLU A 806 48.66 -44.83 -60.85
N ARG A 807 47.38 -45.25 -60.89
CA ARG A 807 46.70 -45.63 -62.14
C ARG A 807 45.62 -44.65 -62.62
N ASP A 808 45.14 -43.75 -61.77
CA ASP A 808 44.02 -42.86 -62.12
C ASP A 808 44.00 -41.56 -61.27
N GLU A 809 44.00 -40.41 -61.95
CA GLU A 809 43.96 -39.06 -61.34
C GLU A 809 42.63 -38.79 -60.59
N GLN A 810 41.55 -39.52 -60.91
CA GLN A 810 40.30 -39.46 -60.14
C GLN A 810 40.41 -40.15 -58.78
N VAL A 811 41.24 -41.20 -58.64
CA VAL A 811 41.49 -41.88 -57.36
C VAL A 811 42.20 -40.96 -56.37
N GLU A 812 43.10 -40.10 -56.86
CA GLU A 812 43.79 -39.12 -56.02
C GLU A 812 42.82 -38.08 -55.43
N LYS A 813 41.89 -37.55 -56.23
CA LYS A 813 40.86 -36.61 -55.74
C LYS A 813 39.93 -37.26 -54.71
N VAL A 814 39.50 -38.49 -54.95
CA VAL A 814 38.64 -39.24 -54.01
C VAL A 814 39.37 -39.52 -52.70
N LEU A 815 40.66 -39.89 -52.77
CA LEU A 815 41.48 -40.11 -51.58
C LEU A 815 41.65 -38.82 -50.76
N ASP A 816 41.88 -37.66 -51.40
CA ASP A 816 42.01 -36.39 -50.70
C ASP A 816 40.69 -35.91 -50.06
N GLU A 817 39.55 -36.21 -50.68
CA GLU A 817 38.23 -35.97 -50.09
C GLU A 817 37.94 -36.90 -48.90
N LEU A 818 38.35 -38.18 -48.99
CA LEU A 818 38.26 -39.13 -47.87
C LEU A 818 39.17 -38.70 -46.72
N LYS A 819 40.41 -38.27 -46.99
CA LYS A 819 41.31 -37.72 -45.97
C LYS A 819 40.71 -36.48 -45.30
N SER A 820 40.11 -35.58 -46.08
CA SER A 820 39.42 -34.38 -45.57
C SER A 820 38.19 -34.74 -44.73
N SER A 821 37.48 -35.82 -45.07
CA SER A 821 36.35 -36.34 -44.30
C SER A 821 36.82 -37.03 -43.02
N LEU A 822 37.96 -37.72 -43.07
CA LEU A 822 38.61 -38.35 -41.92
C LEU A 822 39.11 -37.30 -40.93
N SER A 823 39.80 -36.27 -41.40
CA SER A 823 40.21 -35.15 -40.56
C SER A 823 39.03 -34.53 -39.82
N ARG A 824 37.91 -34.28 -40.52
CA ARG A 824 36.68 -33.74 -39.91
C ARG A 824 36.04 -34.71 -38.91
N SER A 825 35.97 -35.99 -39.24
CA SER A 825 35.39 -37.01 -38.35
C SER A 825 36.22 -37.17 -37.06
N LEU A 826 37.55 -37.21 -37.16
CA LEU A 826 38.43 -37.32 -36.00
C LEU A 826 38.42 -36.06 -35.13
N ILE A 827 38.43 -34.86 -35.73
CA ILE A 827 38.23 -33.61 -34.98
C ILE A 827 36.85 -33.62 -34.30
N GLY A 828 35.82 -34.11 -34.99
CA GLY A 828 34.47 -34.26 -34.45
C GLY A 828 34.41 -35.21 -33.26
N LEU A 829 35.08 -36.37 -33.33
CA LEU A 829 35.19 -37.32 -32.22
C LEU A 829 35.92 -36.69 -31.03
N ALA A 830 37.05 -36.02 -31.26
CA ALA A 830 37.81 -35.33 -30.21
C ALA A 830 36.97 -34.23 -29.54
N LYS A 831 36.28 -33.37 -30.33
CA LYS A 831 35.40 -32.31 -29.81
C LYS A 831 34.19 -32.86 -29.07
N ASN A 832 33.59 -33.94 -29.55
CA ASN A 832 32.46 -34.60 -28.86
C ASN A 832 32.91 -35.17 -27.50
N THR A 833 34.06 -35.83 -27.46
CA THR A 833 34.68 -36.35 -26.22
C THR A 833 34.95 -35.21 -25.24
N MET A 834 35.55 -34.11 -25.70
CA MET A 834 35.75 -32.89 -24.90
C MET A 834 34.43 -32.30 -24.38
N MET A 835 33.40 -32.22 -25.22
CA MET A 835 32.09 -31.67 -24.85
C MET A 835 31.38 -32.53 -23.81
N LYS A 836 31.52 -33.86 -23.89
CA LYS A 836 31.03 -34.77 -22.84
C LYS A 836 31.76 -34.56 -21.53
N VAL A 837 33.09 -34.38 -21.56
CA VAL A 837 33.87 -33.99 -20.37
C VAL A 837 33.40 -32.64 -19.81
N MET A 838 33.11 -31.64 -20.64
CA MET A 838 32.58 -30.36 -20.19
C MET A 838 31.23 -30.52 -19.46
N LYS A 839 30.35 -31.41 -19.94
CA LYS A 839 29.06 -31.70 -19.29
C LYS A 839 29.21 -32.35 -17.91
N LEU A 840 30.35 -32.99 -17.62
CA LEU A 840 30.65 -33.50 -16.28
C LEU A 840 30.91 -32.36 -15.28
N GLY A 841 31.44 -31.23 -15.75
CA GLY A 841 31.77 -30.02 -14.98
C GLY A 841 30.65 -29.53 -14.05
N ASP A 842 29.41 -29.68 -14.50
CA ASP A 842 28.23 -29.02 -13.92
C ASP A 842 27.23 -29.98 -13.25
N ASN A 843 27.36 -31.29 -13.42
CA ASN A 843 26.36 -32.28 -13.00
C ASN A 843 26.92 -33.32 -12.02
N GLU A 844 26.04 -33.98 -11.25
CA GLU A 844 26.41 -35.23 -10.58
C GLU A 844 26.55 -36.34 -11.63
N VAL A 845 27.75 -36.92 -11.68
CA VAL A 845 28.12 -37.92 -12.68
C VAL A 845 28.01 -39.30 -12.06
N ASP A 846 27.31 -40.21 -12.74
CA ASP A 846 27.27 -41.63 -12.43
C ASP A 846 28.39 -42.39 -13.15
N LEU A 847 28.79 -43.54 -12.60
CA LEU A 847 29.83 -44.43 -13.12
C LEU A 847 29.54 -44.95 -14.54
N ASP A 848 28.27 -45.08 -14.94
CA ASP A 848 27.91 -45.54 -16.29
C ASP A 848 28.32 -44.53 -17.39
N GLU A 849 28.16 -43.23 -17.11
CA GLU A 849 28.58 -42.17 -18.04
C GLU A 849 30.11 -42.11 -18.18
N ILE A 850 30.84 -42.49 -17.13
CA ILE A 850 32.29 -42.63 -17.15
C ILE A 850 32.72 -43.79 -18.03
N CYS A 851 32.02 -44.93 -17.98
CA CYS A 851 32.31 -46.08 -18.83
C CYS A 851 32.16 -45.74 -20.31
N LYS A 852 31.11 -44.99 -20.66
CA LYS A 852 30.90 -44.50 -22.04
C LYS A 852 32.00 -43.54 -22.48
N LEU A 853 32.48 -42.69 -21.57
CA LEU A 853 33.55 -41.75 -21.85
C LEU A 853 34.90 -42.46 -22.03
N GLU A 854 35.20 -43.48 -21.21
CA GLU A 854 36.40 -44.32 -21.37
C GLU A 854 36.44 -45.00 -22.75
N ALA A 855 35.30 -45.53 -23.22
CA ALA A 855 35.19 -46.12 -24.55
C ALA A 855 35.48 -45.11 -25.68
N GLN A 856 35.13 -43.83 -25.50
CA GLN A 856 35.43 -42.78 -26.47
C GLN A 856 36.90 -42.36 -26.45
N PHE A 857 37.52 -42.29 -25.27
CA PHE A 857 38.97 -42.10 -25.20
C PHE A 857 39.73 -43.23 -25.90
N GLN A 858 39.26 -44.47 -25.75
CA GLN A 858 39.82 -45.60 -26.49
C GLN A 858 39.66 -45.43 -28.01
N ALA A 859 38.49 -45.00 -28.49
CA ALA A 859 38.26 -44.77 -29.91
C ALA A 859 39.17 -43.67 -30.49
N VAL A 860 39.44 -42.59 -29.73
CA VAL A 860 40.38 -41.54 -30.13
C VAL A 860 41.81 -42.08 -30.22
N GLU A 861 42.23 -42.87 -29.24
CA GLU A 861 43.57 -43.47 -29.22
C GLU A 861 43.75 -44.52 -30.34
N ASP A 862 42.73 -45.33 -30.62
CA ASP A 862 42.73 -46.29 -31.72
C ASP A 862 42.82 -45.57 -33.07
N ALA A 863 42.08 -44.47 -33.25
CA ALA A 863 42.20 -43.62 -34.44
C ALA A 863 43.60 -43.04 -34.61
N LYS A 864 44.20 -42.57 -33.50
CA LYS A 864 45.56 -42.02 -33.52
C LYS A 864 46.60 -43.05 -33.95
N ASN A 865 46.49 -44.27 -33.44
CA ASN A 865 47.42 -45.35 -33.77
C ASN A 865 47.24 -45.89 -35.19
N ALA A 866 45.99 -45.96 -35.70
CA ALA A 866 45.70 -46.57 -37.00
C ALA A 866 45.70 -45.59 -38.18
N LEU A 867 45.38 -44.31 -37.98
CA LEU A 867 44.96 -43.42 -39.07
C LEU A 867 45.77 -42.13 -39.21
N PHE A 868 46.66 -41.81 -38.27
CA PHE A 868 47.44 -40.58 -38.34
C PHE A 868 48.36 -40.52 -39.57
N GLU A 869 48.71 -41.64 -40.21
CA GLU A 869 49.44 -41.60 -41.49
C GLU A 869 48.64 -40.96 -42.64
N TYR A 870 47.31 -40.98 -42.58
CA TYR A 870 46.43 -40.45 -43.63
C TYR A 870 45.96 -39.01 -43.39
N VAL A 871 46.29 -38.43 -42.24
CA VAL A 871 45.77 -37.14 -41.77
C VAL A 871 46.89 -36.08 -41.80
N ASP A 872 46.53 -34.85 -42.16
CA ASP A 872 47.50 -33.75 -42.25
C ASP A 872 48.00 -33.30 -40.86
N ASN A 873 49.18 -32.66 -40.84
CA ASN A 873 49.81 -32.24 -39.58
C ASN A 873 49.01 -31.18 -38.81
N ASN A 874 48.17 -30.37 -39.46
CA ASN A 874 47.37 -29.38 -38.74
C ASN A 874 46.25 -30.07 -37.98
N THR A 875 45.60 -31.05 -38.60
CA THR A 875 44.57 -31.87 -37.95
C THR A 875 45.14 -32.65 -36.76
N LYS A 876 46.34 -33.25 -36.88
CA LYS A 876 47.01 -33.92 -35.75
C LYS A 876 47.21 -32.97 -34.56
N LYS A 877 47.75 -31.77 -34.84
CA LYS A 877 47.95 -30.73 -33.82
C LYS A 877 46.64 -30.25 -33.22
N GLU A 878 45.56 -30.18 -33.99
CA GLU A 878 44.24 -29.80 -33.47
C GLU A 878 43.68 -30.88 -32.52
N ILE A 879 43.81 -32.16 -32.89
CA ILE A 879 43.42 -33.29 -32.02
C ILE A 879 44.25 -33.30 -30.74
N GLU A 880 45.58 -33.20 -30.84
CA GLU A 880 46.48 -33.12 -29.68
C GLU A 880 46.17 -31.92 -28.78
N LYS A 881 45.81 -30.77 -29.38
CA LYS A 881 45.35 -29.59 -28.64
C LYS A 881 44.04 -29.88 -27.89
N ILE A 882 43.04 -30.45 -28.54
CA ILE A 882 41.76 -30.82 -27.92
C ILE A 882 41.97 -31.84 -26.80
N GLU A 883 42.86 -32.81 -26.97
CA GLU A 883 43.25 -33.77 -25.91
C GLU A 883 43.87 -33.05 -24.71
N SER A 884 44.80 -32.12 -24.94
CA SER A 884 45.41 -31.34 -23.86
C SER A 884 44.40 -30.48 -23.08
N GLU A 885 43.43 -29.89 -23.79
CA GLU A 885 42.34 -29.13 -23.18
C GLU A 885 41.38 -30.05 -22.41
N THR A 886 41.06 -31.21 -22.99
CA THR A 886 40.22 -32.24 -22.37
C THR A 886 40.86 -32.76 -21.08
N LYS A 887 42.17 -33.02 -21.08
CA LYS A 887 42.94 -33.38 -19.89
C LYS A 887 42.82 -32.33 -18.80
N SER A 888 43.03 -31.05 -19.13
CA SER A 888 42.91 -29.95 -18.16
C SER A 888 41.49 -29.83 -17.57
N LEU A 889 40.45 -30.09 -18.38
CA LEU A 889 39.06 -30.09 -17.90
C LEU A 889 38.79 -31.24 -16.93
N ILE A 890 39.30 -32.45 -17.21
CA ILE A 890 39.19 -33.58 -16.29
C ILE A 890 39.90 -33.28 -14.97
N GLU A 891 41.13 -32.74 -15.01
CA GLU A 891 41.88 -32.38 -13.81
C GLU A 891 41.12 -31.37 -12.92
N LYS A 892 40.56 -30.31 -13.52
CA LYS A 892 39.75 -29.31 -12.80
C LYS A 892 38.50 -29.93 -12.18
N TRP A 893 37.83 -30.81 -12.92
CA TRP A 893 36.66 -31.51 -12.42
C TRP A 893 37.01 -32.46 -11.27
N MET A 894 38.10 -33.22 -11.37
CA MET A 894 38.57 -34.10 -10.29
C MET A 894 38.88 -33.32 -9.01
N LEU A 895 39.51 -32.15 -9.11
CA LEU A 895 39.74 -31.28 -7.93
C LEU A 895 38.42 -30.84 -7.28
N LYS A 896 37.38 -30.56 -8.07
CA LYS A 896 36.04 -30.23 -7.57
C LYS A 896 35.42 -31.42 -6.87
N VAL A 897 35.49 -32.62 -7.46
CA VAL A 897 34.96 -33.86 -6.85
C VAL A 897 35.69 -34.20 -5.55
N VAL A 898 37.02 -34.07 -5.52
CA VAL A 898 37.83 -34.26 -4.30
C VAL A 898 37.40 -33.27 -3.20
N ALA A 899 37.16 -32.01 -3.53
CA ALA A 899 36.68 -31.02 -2.56
C ALA A 899 35.27 -31.37 -2.03
N THR A 900 34.38 -31.84 -2.90
CA THR A 900 33.05 -32.33 -2.51
C THR A 900 33.16 -33.57 -1.62
N ALA A 901 34.00 -34.54 -1.97
CA ALA A 901 34.25 -35.72 -1.16
C ALA A 901 34.72 -35.34 0.25
N LYS A 902 35.66 -34.39 0.39
CA LYS A 902 36.08 -33.85 1.70
C LYS A 902 34.93 -33.24 2.50
N ALA A 903 34.02 -32.52 1.85
CA ALA A 903 32.86 -31.93 2.51
C ALA A 903 31.85 -33.00 2.98
N VAL A 904 31.61 -34.00 2.13
CA VAL A 904 30.70 -35.12 2.39
C VAL A 904 31.22 -35.99 3.54
N ILE A 905 32.52 -36.27 3.58
CA ILE A 905 33.21 -36.95 4.70
C ILE A 905 32.98 -36.20 6.02
N LYS A 906 33.18 -34.88 6.05
CA LYS A 906 32.95 -34.05 7.25
C LYS A 906 31.49 -34.03 7.72
N SER A 907 30.54 -34.33 6.82
CA SER A 907 29.11 -34.36 7.12
C SER A 907 28.55 -35.74 7.50
N TYR A 908 29.42 -36.75 7.68
CA TYR A 908 29.06 -38.13 8.02
C TYR A 908 28.14 -38.80 6.98
N LYS A 909 28.28 -38.42 5.71
CA LYS A 909 27.57 -39.05 4.58
C LYS A 909 28.45 -40.11 3.92
N PHE A 910 28.65 -41.22 4.61
CA PHE A 910 29.65 -42.23 4.24
C PHE A 910 29.44 -42.84 2.84
N LEU A 911 28.19 -43.14 2.45
CA LEU A 911 27.88 -43.71 1.12
C LEU A 911 28.29 -42.77 -0.02
N GLU A 912 27.87 -41.52 0.08
CA GLU A 912 28.18 -40.49 -0.91
C GLU A 912 29.70 -40.22 -0.93
N ALA A 913 30.41 -40.34 0.20
CA ALA A 913 31.86 -40.21 0.23
C ALA A 913 32.55 -41.36 -0.53
N GLU A 914 32.16 -42.60 -0.28
CA GLU A 914 32.68 -43.80 -0.96
C GLU A 914 32.43 -43.77 -2.47
N GLU A 915 31.21 -43.44 -2.89
CA GLU A 915 30.86 -43.30 -4.32
C GLU A 915 31.74 -42.25 -5.01
N LYS A 916 31.97 -41.10 -4.37
CA LYS A 916 32.79 -40.02 -4.95
C LYS A 916 34.29 -40.38 -4.93
N ILE A 917 34.78 -41.10 -3.92
CA ILE A 917 36.16 -41.60 -3.88
C ILE A 917 36.39 -42.59 -5.03
N GLU A 918 35.48 -43.54 -5.24
CA GLU A 918 35.56 -44.49 -6.35
C GLU A 918 35.48 -43.81 -7.72
N LEU A 919 34.64 -42.77 -7.84
CA LEU A 919 34.56 -41.92 -9.03
C LEU A 919 35.92 -41.28 -9.36
N VAL A 920 36.60 -40.70 -8.36
CA VAL A 920 37.92 -40.08 -8.52
C VAL A 920 38.97 -41.13 -8.87
N ARG A 921 38.92 -42.31 -8.23
CA ARG A 921 39.84 -43.41 -8.50
C ARG A 921 39.74 -43.87 -9.96
N ARG A 922 38.52 -44.08 -10.46
CA ARG A 922 38.29 -44.52 -11.84
C ARG A 922 38.76 -43.50 -12.87
N PHE A 923 38.52 -42.20 -12.63
CA PHE A 923 39.05 -41.15 -13.49
C PHE A 923 40.57 -41.03 -13.44
N ASN A 924 41.19 -41.26 -12.27
CA ASN A 924 42.63 -41.29 -12.15
C ASN A 924 43.22 -42.44 -13.00
N CYS A 925 42.58 -43.61 -13.02
CA CYS A 925 42.97 -44.72 -13.90
C CYS A 925 42.85 -44.35 -15.39
N ILE A 926 41.76 -43.69 -15.80
CA ILE A 926 41.59 -43.20 -17.18
C ILE A 926 42.69 -42.21 -17.54
N LEU A 927 42.99 -41.24 -16.66
CA LEU A 927 44.04 -40.26 -16.90
C LEU A 927 45.41 -40.92 -17.08
N VAL A 928 45.77 -41.84 -16.20
CA VAL A 928 47.05 -42.57 -16.26
C VAL A 928 47.13 -43.42 -17.54
N ARG A 929 46.03 -44.06 -17.95
CA ARG A 929 45.98 -44.94 -19.11
C ARG A 929 46.13 -44.21 -20.44
N TYR A 930 45.44 -43.08 -20.63
CA TYR A 930 45.36 -42.41 -21.94
C TYR A 930 46.29 -41.20 -22.07
N PHE A 931 46.67 -40.55 -20.96
CA PHE A 931 47.48 -39.32 -20.99
C PHE A 931 48.89 -39.50 -20.39
N GLY A 932 49.25 -40.73 -20.01
CA GLY A 932 50.53 -41.05 -19.37
C GLY A 932 50.63 -40.61 -17.90
N GLN A 933 51.73 -40.98 -17.25
CA GLN A 933 51.98 -40.65 -15.84
C GLN A 933 52.06 -39.13 -15.66
N ILE A 934 51.27 -38.59 -14.74
CA ILE A 934 51.24 -37.15 -14.43
C ILE A 934 52.54 -36.79 -13.69
N SER A 935 53.59 -36.37 -14.41
CA SER A 935 54.63 -35.54 -13.79
C SER A 935 54.19 -34.09 -13.91
N PHE A 936 53.82 -33.47 -12.80
CA PHE A 936 53.70 -32.01 -12.71
C PHE A 936 55.12 -31.44 -12.88
N ASP A 937 55.45 -30.98 -14.08
CA ASP A 937 56.77 -30.44 -14.36
C ASP A 937 56.92 -29.03 -13.75
N ASP A 938 58.04 -28.87 -13.05
CA ASP A 938 58.42 -27.83 -12.10
C ASP A 938 58.79 -26.50 -12.79
N SER A 939 57.85 -25.82 -13.46
CA SER A 939 58.14 -24.49 -14.02
C SER A 939 57.05 -23.45 -13.79
N LYS A 940 56.98 -22.94 -12.56
CA LYS A 940 57.18 -21.52 -12.22
C LYS A 940 56.85 -21.28 -10.74
N GLU A 941 57.81 -20.71 -10.05
CA GLU A 941 57.75 -20.23 -8.66
C GLU A 941 56.58 -19.27 -8.47
N GLU A 942 55.52 -19.73 -7.79
CA GLU A 942 54.83 -19.07 -6.67
C GLU A 942 53.57 -19.86 -6.31
N LYS A 943 53.43 -20.23 -5.02
CA LYS A 943 52.39 -21.07 -4.38
C LYS A 943 52.71 -22.56 -4.24
N LYS A 944 53.81 -22.84 -3.54
CA LYS A 944 54.30 -24.19 -3.20
C LYS A 944 53.65 -24.79 -1.93
N GLU A 945 52.32 -24.70 -1.76
CA GLU A 945 51.67 -25.32 -0.58
C GLU A 945 50.31 -26.01 -0.79
N LYS A 946 49.77 -26.09 -2.02
CA LYS A 946 48.52 -26.86 -2.25
C LYS A 946 48.46 -27.43 -3.67
N THR A 947 49.18 -28.51 -3.92
CA THR A 947 48.89 -29.40 -5.06
C THR A 947 49.61 -30.72 -4.84
N ASP A 948 49.21 -31.43 -3.78
CA ASP A 948 49.52 -32.85 -3.68
C ASP A 948 48.86 -33.57 -4.85
N ASN A 949 49.62 -34.47 -5.46
CA ASN A 949 49.24 -35.31 -6.59
C ASN A 949 47.80 -35.85 -6.41
N ILE A 950 46.97 -35.85 -7.46
CA ILE A 950 45.57 -36.30 -7.36
C ILE A 950 45.47 -37.74 -6.82
N SER A 951 46.46 -38.59 -7.14
CA SER A 951 46.59 -39.94 -6.56
C SER A 951 46.78 -39.91 -5.03
N ASN A 952 47.63 -39.03 -4.51
CA ASN A 952 47.82 -38.84 -3.06
C ASN A 952 46.54 -38.29 -2.40
N SER A 953 45.72 -37.56 -3.15
CA SER A 953 44.45 -37.03 -2.65
C SER A 953 43.39 -38.12 -2.44
N VAL A 954 43.40 -39.19 -3.23
CA VAL A 954 42.49 -40.35 -3.05
C VAL A 954 42.87 -41.11 -1.78
N ASP A 955 44.14 -41.46 -1.62
CA ASP A 955 44.64 -42.13 -0.42
C ASP A 955 44.39 -41.28 0.85
N GLN A 956 44.54 -39.95 0.73
CA GLN A 956 44.24 -39.03 1.83
C GLN A 956 42.74 -38.94 2.14
N LEU A 957 41.86 -39.01 1.14
CA LEU A 957 40.41 -39.04 1.35
C LEU A 957 39.98 -40.30 2.12
N GLU A 958 40.54 -41.46 1.76
CA GLU A 958 40.30 -42.72 2.46
C GLU A 958 40.80 -42.66 3.91
N LYS A 959 41.99 -42.08 4.12
CA LYS A 959 42.51 -41.86 5.47
C LYS A 959 41.66 -40.88 6.28
N ASP A 960 41.17 -39.80 5.66
CA ASP A 960 40.27 -38.83 6.30
C ASP A 960 38.94 -39.48 6.67
N LEU A 961 38.38 -40.31 5.80
CA LEU A 961 37.17 -41.10 6.02
C LEU A 961 37.34 -42.05 7.21
N GLN A 962 38.47 -42.77 7.27
CA GLN A 962 38.83 -43.64 8.38
C GLN A 962 38.96 -42.87 9.70
N ASN A 963 39.67 -41.73 9.71
CA ASN A 963 39.85 -40.89 10.90
C ASN A 963 38.50 -40.35 11.43
N VAL A 964 37.59 -39.97 10.52
CA VAL A 964 36.25 -39.52 10.89
C VAL A 964 35.44 -40.65 11.52
N LEU A 965 35.51 -41.86 10.96
CA LEU A 965 34.85 -43.04 11.51
C LEU A 965 35.36 -43.37 12.91
N GLU A 966 36.67 -43.35 13.12
CA GLU A 966 37.29 -43.52 14.45
C GLU A 966 36.86 -42.45 15.46
N THR A 967 36.74 -41.20 15.00
CA THR A 967 36.25 -40.08 15.82
C THR A 967 34.79 -40.30 16.24
N VAL A 968 33.95 -40.80 15.33
CA VAL A 968 32.54 -41.15 15.64
C VAL A 968 32.49 -42.27 16.69
N VAL A 969 33.26 -43.35 16.50
CA VAL A 969 33.33 -44.45 17.48
C VAL A 969 33.74 -43.93 18.85
N LYS A 970 34.79 -43.09 18.91
CA LYS A 970 35.26 -42.49 20.15
C LYS A 970 34.17 -41.63 20.82
N LYS A 971 33.46 -40.80 20.04
CA LYS A 971 32.37 -39.95 20.54
C LYS A 971 31.30 -40.75 21.27
N TYR A 972 30.87 -41.90 20.73
CA TYR A 972 29.87 -42.74 21.39
C TYR A 972 30.44 -43.52 22.59
N LYS A 973 31.72 -43.92 22.53
CA LYS A 973 32.41 -44.57 23.65
C LYS A 973 32.61 -43.65 24.86
N ASP A 974 32.84 -42.36 24.64
CA ASP A 974 33.06 -41.38 25.71
C ASP A 974 31.77 -40.93 26.43
N ILE A 975 30.58 -41.28 25.92
CA ILE A 975 29.29 -40.95 26.56
C ILE A 975 29.10 -41.76 27.84
N ASP A 976 28.93 -41.11 28.99
CA ASP A 976 28.64 -41.77 30.25
C ASP A 976 27.12 -41.84 30.53
N LEU A 977 26.60 -43.06 30.65
CA LEU A 977 25.20 -43.30 31.00
C LEU A 977 24.95 -43.25 32.52
N LYS A 978 25.96 -43.58 33.34
CA LYS A 978 25.79 -43.79 34.79
C LYS A 978 25.44 -42.51 35.55
N THR A 979 26.05 -41.41 35.15
CA THR A 979 25.87 -40.09 35.77
C THR A 979 24.76 -39.25 35.13
N SER A 980 24.12 -39.75 34.07
CA SER A 980 23.18 -38.99 33.26
C SER A 980 21.74 -39.01 33.82
N ASN A 981 21.15 -37.82 34.00
CA ASN A 981 19.73 -37.65 34.38
C ASN A 981 18.77 -37.59 33.18
N PHE A 982 19.32 -37.50 31.96
CA PHE A 982 18.59 -37.43 30.70
C PHE A 982 19.26 -38.39 29.70
N ASN A 983 18.56 -38.77 28.63
CA ASN A 983 19.14 -39.59 27.57
C ASN A 983 20.29 -38.84 26.87
N PRO A 984 21.55 -39.29 26.99
CA PRO A 984 22.69 -38.59 26.43
C PRO A 984 22.81 -38.74 24.90
N TYR A 985 22.02 -39.62 24.30
CA TYR A 985 22.00 -39.89 22.85
C TYR A 985 20.91 -39.12 22.10
N VAL A 986 20.22 -38.17 22.74
CA VAL A 986 19.13 -37.41 22.09
C VAL A 986 19.64 -36.54 20.94
N SER A 987 20.81 -35.92 21.11
CA SER A 987 21.39 -34.98 20.16
C SER A 987 21.94 -35.67 18.91
N ASP A 988 22.44 -36.91 19.07
CA ASP A 988 23.01 -37.74 18.02
C ASP A 988 22.53 -39.18 18.22
N PRO A 989 21.32 -39.53 17.75
CA PRO A 989 20.74 -40.85 17.98
C PRO A 989 21.51 -41.96 17.23
N PRO A 990 21.89 -43.07 17.90
CA PRO A 990 22.52 -44.23 17.26
C PRO A 990 21.72 -44.78 16.08
N LYS A 991 20.38 -44.74 16.14
CA LYS A 991 19.50 -45.14 15.02
C LYS A 991 19.73 -44.33 13.73
N ASP A 992 20.05 -43.04 13.86
CA ASP A 992 20.28 -42.16 12.71
C ASP A 992 21.66 -42.40 12.10
N LEU A 993 22.66 -42.73 12.94
CA LEU A 993 23.97 -43.18 12.47
C LEU A 993 23.87 -44.53 11.77
N TYR A 994 23.15 -45.49 12.37
CA TYR A 994 22.94 -46.82 11.79
C TYR A 994 22.29 -46.72 10.41
N ALA A 995 21.23 -45.94 10.25
CA ALA A 995 20.57 -45.76 8.96
C ALA A 995 21.51 -45.19 7.87
N LYS A 996 22.50 -44.38 8.26
CA LYS A 996 23.52 -43.84 7.33
C LYS A 996 24.58 -44.88 6.97
N LEU A 997 24.94 -45.77 7.89
CA LEU A 997 25.92 -46.82 7.68
C LEU A 997 25.34 -48.05 7.01
N GLU A 998 24.07 -48.39 7.27
CA GLU A 998 23.40 -49.62 6.82
C GLU A 998 23.52 -49.82 5.32
N LYS A 999 23.29 -48.76 4.54
CA LYS A 999 23.43 -48.83 3.08
C LYS A 999 24.87 -49.09 2.64
N VAL A 1000 25.86 -48.48 3.31
CA VAL A 1000 27.28 -48.66 2.98
C VAL A 1000 27.73 -50.06 3.35
N MET A 1001 27.34 -50.56 4.53
CA MET A 1001 27.63 -51.92 4.96
C MET A 1001 27.05 -52.98 4.00
N GLN A 1002 25.95 -52.66 3.31
CA GLN A 1002 25.35 -53.53 2.28
C GLN A 1002 26.02 -53.43 0.90
N THR A 1003 26.63 -52.29 0.54
CA THR A 1003 27.13 -52.02 -0.82
C THR A 1003 28.65 -52.00 -0.96
N ALA A 1004 29.40 -51.63 0.08
CA ALA A 1004 30.84 -51.40 0.00
C ALA A 1004 31.57 -51.78 1.30
N SER A 1005 32.57 -52.68 1.16
CA SER A 1005 33.67 -52.99 2.09
C SER A 1005 33.33 -53.33 3.56
N THR A 1006 34.00 -54.36 4.10
CA THR A 1006 33.89 -54.85 5.49
C THR A 1006 34.35 -53.86 6.58
N ASN A 1007 34.70 -52.62 6.21
CA ASN A 1007 35.38 -51.66 7.10
C ASN A 1007 34.44 -50.85 8.01
N TYR A 1008 33.12 -50.85 7.76
CA TYR A 1008 32.13 -50.10 8.55
C TYR A 1008 31.40 -50.93 9.60
N GLU A 1009 31.33 -52.25 9.40
CA GLU A 1009 30.67 -53.19 10.30
C GLU A 1009 31.38 -53.23 11.66
N GLY A 1010 32.70 -53.44 11.69
CA GLY A 1010 33.47 -53.47 12.94
C GLY A 1010 33.36 -52.19 13.80
N PRO A 1011 33.49 -50.98 13.23
CA PRO A 1011 33.22 -49.72 13.94
C PRO A 1011 31.80 -49.58 14.47
N TRP A 1012 30.78 -50.03 13.73
CA TRP A 1012 29.40 -50.05 14.20
C TRP A 1012 29.22 -51.04 15.36
N ASP A 1013 29.70 -52.27 15.21
CA ASP A 1013 29.63 -53.31 16.24
C ASP A 1013 30.26 -52.82 17.55
N ALA A 1014 31.41 -52.13 17.46
CA ALA A 1014 32.07 -51.54 18.62
C ALA A 1014 31.26 -50.45 19.33
N ILE A 1015 30.39 -49.72 18.61
CA ILE A 1015 29.45 -48.74 19.18
C ILE A 1015 28.27 -49.47 19.80
N GLU A 1016 27.69 -50.42 19.06
CA GLU A 1016 26.55 -51.23 19.49
C GLU A 1016 26.85 -51.98 20.80
N GLU A 1017 27.94 -52.74 20.84
CA GLU A 1017 28.40 -53.47 22.02
C GLU A 1017 28.61 -52.53 23.21
N ASN A 1018 29.21 -51.35 22.98
CA ASN A 1018 29.46 -50.39 24.04
C ASN A 1018 28.18 -49.82 24.65
N ILE A 1019 27.19 -49.49 23.82
CA ILE A 1019 25.89 -48.97 24.28
C ILE A 1019 25.12 -50.06 25.02
N ILE A 1020 25.04 -51.27 24.46
CA ILE A 1020 24.38 -52.41 25.11
C ILE A 1020 25.00 -52.66 26.48
N GLN A 1021 26.33 -52.69 26.56
CA GLN A 1021 27.05 -52.90 27.80
C GLN A 1021 26.74 -51.81 28.85
N LYS A 1022 26.74 -50.53 28.45
CA LYS A 1022 26.40 -49.41 29.35
C LYS A 1022 24.97 -49.51 29.89
N VAL A 1023 24.00 -49.85 29.04
CA VAL A 1023 22.60 -50.04 29.47
C VAL A 1023 22.51 -51.21 30.45
N ARG A 1024 23.14 -52.35 30.15
CA ARG A 1024 23.15 -53.52 31.03
C ARG A 1024 23.78 -53.23 32.39
N GLU A 1025 24.91 -52.52 32.42
CA GLU A 1025 25.53 -52.08 33.67
C GLU A 1025 24.62 -51.16 34.48
N GLN A 1026 23.93 -50.23 33.82
CA GLN A 1026 22.96 -49.35 34.49
C GLN A 1026 21.80 -50.16 35.10
N LEU A 1027 21.25 -51.14 34.38
CA LEU A 1027 20.16 -51.99 34.87
C LEU A 1027 20.61 -52.86 36.05
N LEU A 1028 21.83 -53.40 36.02
CA LEU A 1028 22.41 -54.14 37.14
C LEU A 1028 22.59 -53.24 38.36
N GLU A 1029 23.14 -52.03 38.19
CA GLU A 1029 23.30 -51.08 39.27
C GLU A 1029 21.95 -50.67 39.89
N ILE A 1030 20.92 -50.45 39.06
CA ILE A 1030 19.55 -50.18 39.52
C ILE A 1030 19.05 -51.32 40.41
N ARG A 1031 19.25 -52.59 40.02
CA ARG A 1031 18.83 -53.77 40.79
C ARG A 1031 19.57 -53.89 42.12
N GLU A 1032 20.87 -53.64 42.14
CA GLU A 1032 21.67 -53.69 43.37
C GLU A 1032 21.27 -52.58 44.36
N GLN A 1033 20.93 -51.39 43.85
CA GLN A 1033 20.65 -50.20 44.67
C GLN A 1033 19.16 -50.00 45.00
N VAL A 1034 18.27 -50.96 44.69
CA VAL A 1034 16.82 -50.87 45.00
C VAL A 1034 16.56 -50.61 46.49
N LYS A 1035 17.42 -51.13 47.36
CA LYS A 1035 17.32 -50.97 48.81
C LYS A 1035 17.89 -49.65 49.33
N GLU A 1036 18.70 -48.95 48.54
CA GLU A 1036 19.43 -47.76 48.98
C GLU A 1036 18.79 -46.46 48.47
N PHE A 1037 18.23 -46.47 47.26
CA PHE A 1037 17.68 -45.27 46.63
C PHE A 1037 16.21 -45.02 46.91
N ASP A 1038 15.84 -43.74 46.87
CA ASP A 1038 14.44 -43.36 46.80
C ASP A 1038 13.78 -43.81 45.49
N LEU A 1039 12.48 -44.06 45.56
CA LEU A 1039 11.68 -44.55 44.43
C LEU A 1039 11.75 -43.63 43.21
N GLN A 1040 11.84 -42.31 43.43
CA GLN A 1040 11.88 -41.32 42.37
C GLN A 1040 13.20 -41.38 41.58
N LYS A 1041 14.31 -41.65 42.26
CA LYS A 1041 15.65 -41.80 41.66
C LYS A 1041 15.79 -43.09 40.87
N LEU A 1042 15.24 -44.20 41.38
CA LEU A 1042 15.17 -45.47 40.63
C LEU A 1042 14.33 -45.33 39.37
N GLU A 1043 13.12 -44.76 39.50
CA GLU A 1043 12.22 -44.49 38.39
C GLU A 1043 12.87 -43.58 37.34
N THR A 1044 13.57 -42.53 37.77
CA THR A 1044 14.29 -41.62 36.84
C THR A 1044 15.37 -42.37 36.06
N ARG A 1045 16.15 -43.24 36.72
CA ARG A 1045 17.21 -44.02 36.04
C ARG A 1045 16.63 -45.06 35.07
N ILE A 1046 15.51 -45.70 35.40
CA ILE A 1046 14.81 -46.62 34.49
C ILE A 1046 14.28 -45.85 33.27
N ARG A 1047 13.64 -44.69 33.48
CA ARG A 1047 13.16 -43.83 32.38
C ARG A 1047 14.29 -43.33 31.47
N VAL A 1048 15.48 -43.10 32.01
CA VAL A 1048 16.65 -42.78 31.18
C VAL A 1048 16.97 -43.97 30.26
N CYS A 1049 16.97 -45.21 30.76
CA CYS A 1049 17.19 -46.41 29.92
C CYS A 1049 16.09 -46.59 28.86
N GLU A 1050 14.82 -46.38 29.22
CA GLU A 1050 13.69 -46.40 28.28
C GLU A 1050 13.80 -45.30 27.21
N SER A 1051 14.27 -44.11 27.61
CA SER A 1051 14.50 -43.01 26.69
C SER A 1051 15.67 -43.31 25.74
N VAL A 1052 16.76 -43.89 26.24
CA VAL A 1052 17.89 -44.38 25.43
C VAL A 1052 17.39 -45.39 24.40
N LEU A 1053 16.54 -46.34 24.80
CA LEU A 1053 15.96 -47.35 23.92
C LEU A 1053 15.30 -46.73 22.68
N ASN A 1054 14.57 -45.63 22.84
CA ASN A 1054 13.92 -44.91 21.74
C ASN A 1054 14.90 -44.24 20.75
N SER A 1055 16.17 -44.08 21.13
CA SER A 1055 17.25 -43.57 20.28
C SER A 1055 18.04 -44.68 19.55
N LEU A 1056 17.80 -45.95 19.86
CA LEU A 1056 18.53 -47.09 19.28
C LEU A 1056 17.88 -47.65 18.01
N PRO A 1057 18.64 -48.32 17.13
CA PRO A 1057 18.09 -49.10 16.02
C PRO A 1057 17.19 -50.24 16.48
N LYS A 1058 16.36 -50.76 15.57
CA LYS A 1058 15.33 -51.75 15.90
C LYS A 1058 15.87 -53.04 16.52
N HIS A 1059 16.97 -53.59 16.01
CA HIS A 1059 17.57 -54.82 16.55
C HIS A 1059 18.10 -54.65 17.99
N MET A 1060 18.70 -53.50 18.31
CA MET A 1060 19.11 -53.17 19.69
C MET A 1060 17.91 -52.93 20.60
N GLN A 1061 16.85 -52.30 20.08
CA GLN A 1061 15.60 -52.12 20.83
C GLN A 1061 14.99 -53.44 21.25
N ASP A 1062 14.94 -54.40 20.34
CA ASP A 1062 14.38 -55.72 20.59
C ASP A 1062 15.24 -56.50 21.60
N THR A 1063 16.57 -56.31 21.56
CA THR A 1063 17.52 -56.92 22.52
C THR A 1063 17.39 -56.34 23.93
N LEU A 1064 17.39 -55.02 24.08
CA LEU A 1064 17.39 -54.34 25.38
C LEU A 1064 15.99 -54.12 25.95
N GLY A 1065 14.96 -54.07 25.11
CA GLY A 1065 13.60 -53.70 25.51
C GLY A 1065 13.00 -54.65 26.54
N GLU A 1066 13.20 -55.96 26.36
CA GLU A 1066 12.73 -56.95 27.35
C GLU A 1066 13.59 -56.94 28.62
N GLU A 1067 14.89 -56.67 28.52
CA GLU A 1067 15.78 -56.54 29.68
C GLU A 1067 15.38 -55.35 30.58
N ILE A 1068 15.08 -54.19 29.98
CA ILE A 1068 14.62 -52.99 30.69
C ILE A 1068 13.26 -53.23 31.35
N LYS A 1069 12.29 -53.81 30.62
CA LYS A 1069 10.97 -54.16 31.18
C LYS A 1069 11.08 -55.12 32.34
N GLN A 1070 11.93 -56.15 32.21
CA GLN A 1070 12.16 -57.11 33.28
C GLN A 1070 12.76 -56.41 34.50
N CYS A 1071 13.78 -55.56 34.32
CA CYS A 1071 14.36 -54.79 35.41
C CYS A 1071 13.32 -53.91 36.12
N HIS A 1072 12.46 -53.22 35.37
CA HIS A 1072 11.39 -52.41 35.95
C HIS A 1072 10.40 -53.26 36.76
N ASN A 1073 10.01 -54.44 36.25
CA ASN A 1073 9.16 -55.37 36.98
C ASN A 1073 9.84 -55.94 38.24
N ASP A 1074 11.12 -56.27 38.17
CA ASP A 1074 11.91 -56.76 39.31
C ASP A 1074 11.96 -55.71 40.42
N VAL A 1075 12.30 -54.47 40.06
CA VAL A 1075 12.33 -53.33 40.99
C VAL A 1075 10.96 -53.09 41.62
N LYS A 1076 9.90 -53.12 40.80
CA LYS A 1076 8.52 -52.97 41.29
C LYS A 1076 8.12 -54.08 42.25
N CYS A 1077 8.43 -55.34 41.93
CA CYS A 1077 8.13 -56.48 42.79
C CYS A 1077 8.86 -56.40 44.12
N GLU A 1078 10.15 -56.02 44.11
CA GLU A 1078 10.94 -55.85 45.33
C GLU A 1078 10.39 -54.70 46.20
N ILE A 1079 9.98 -53.59 45.58
CA ILE A 1079 9.32 -52.48 46.29
C ILE A 1079 7.98 -52.90 46.88
N GLU A 1080 7.14 -53.62 46.14
CA GLU A 1080 5.87 -54.15 46.64
C GLU A 1080 6.08 -55.13 47.81
N ASN A 1081 7.11 -55.97 47.76
CA ASN A 1081 7.46 -56.87 48.85
C ASN A 1081 7.90 -56.10 50.10
N MET A 1082 8.75 -55.07 49.94
CA MET A 1082 9.15 -54.18 51.02
C MET A 1082 7.96 -53.45 51.64
N LEU A 1083 7.01 -52.98 50.83
CA LEU A 1083 5.78 -52.32 51.29
C LEU A 1083 4.85 -53.29 52.03
N LYS A 1084 4.67 -54.52 51.53
CA LYS A 1084 3.88 -55.56 52.20
C LYS A 1084 4.47 -55.91 53.57
N GLU A 1085 5.79 -55.99 53.68
CA GLU A 1085 6.46 -56.23 54.97
C GLU A 1085 6.15 -55.09 55.96
N VAL A 1086 6.26 -53.83 55.50
CA VAL A 1086 5.91 -52.64 56.31
C VAL A 1086 4.44 -52.68 56.72
N GLU A 1087 3.53 -52.93 55.80
CA GLU A 1087 2.09 -52.98 56.07
C GLU A 1087 1.73 -54.09 57.07
N GLN A 1088 2.29 -55.29 56.92
CA GLN A 1088 2.07 -56.40 57.84
C GLN A 1088 2.53 -56.09 59.27
N VAL A 1089 3.64 -55.37 59.42
CA VAL A 1089 4.17 -54.98 60.73
C VAL A 1089 3.33 -53.85 61.35
N ILE A 1090 2.92 -52.85 60.54
CA ILE A 1090 2.07 -51.74 60.99
C ILE A 1090 0.68 -52.24 61.40
N GLN A 1091 0.07 -53.16 60.65
CA GLN A 1091 -1.25 -53.72 60.98
C GLN A 1091 -1.28 -54.47 62.31
N LYS A 1092 -0.17 -55.09 62.72
CA LYS A 1092 -0.06 -55.77 64.03
C LYS A 1092 -0.12 -54.80 65.21
N ARG A 1093 0.06 -53.49 64.98
CA ARG A 1093 0.10 -52.43 66.00
C ARG A 1093 1.04 -52.74 67.19
N ASN A 1094 2.06 -53.55 66.97
CA ASN A 1094 3.05 -53.93 67.98
C ASN A 1094 4.26 -53.01 67.86
N VAL A 1095 4.47 -52.16 68.87
CA VAL A 1095 5.57 -51.18 68.91
C VAL A 1095 6.94 -51.84 68.82
N GLN A 1096 7.10 -53.05 69.37
CA GLN A 1096 8.38 -53.77 69.34
C GLN A 1096 8.70 -54.28 67.92
N ASP A 1097 7.71 -54.84 67.23
CA ASP A 1097 7.86 -55.30 65.83
C ASP A 1097 8.12 -54.11 64.88
N ILE A 1098 7.46 -52.97 65.11
CA ILE A 1098 7.67 -51.73 64.35
C ILE A 1098 9.09 -51.20 64.54
N ASN A 1099 9.60 -51.16 65.78
CA ASN A 1099 10.97 -50.70 66.06
C ASN A 1099 12.03 -51.65 65.51
N GLU A 1100 11.80 -52.97 65.58
CA GLU A 1100 12.71 -53.95 64.99
C GLU A 1100 12.75 -53.81 63.46
N LEU A 1101 11.59 -53.62 62.82
CA LEU A 1101 11.53 -53.33 61.39
C LEU A 1101 12.25 -52.01 61.08
N LEU A 1102 12.02 -50.93 61.83
CA LEU A 1102 12.64 -49.62 61.62
C LEU A 1102 14.18 -49.69 61.68
N ASN A 1103 14.74 -50.48 62.60
CA ASN A 1103 16.18 -50.64 62.76
C ASN A 1103 16.84 -51.37 61.59
N ARG A 1104 16.13 -52.31 60.95
CA ARG A 1104 16.61 -53.05 59.77
C ARG A 1104 16.11 -52.49 58.43
N SER A 1105 15.27 -51.45 58.47
CA SER A 1105 14.58 -50.90 57.29
C SER A 1105 15.48 -50.07 56.40
N THR A 1106 15.24 -50.18 55.09
CA THR A 1106 15.77 -49.26 54.08
C THR A 1106 15.21 -47.84 54.25
N SER A 1107 15.83 -46.84 53.62
CA SER A 1107 15.32 -45.45 53.68
C SER A 1107 13.86 -45.34 53.20
N ASN A 1108 13.46 -46.16 52.22
CA ASN A 1108 12.08 -46.21 51.73
C ASN A 1108 11.14 -46.85 52.73
N GLN A 1109 11.53 -47.97 53.34
CA GLN A 1109 10.72 -48.62 54.36
C GLN A 1109 10.56 -47.71 55.59
N LYS A 1110 11.61 -47.00 56.02
CA LYS A 1110 11.54 -46.04 57.13
C LYS A 1110 10.49 -44.95 56.92
N ARG A 1111 10.49 -44.31 55.75
CA ARG A 1111 9.49 -43.27 55.41
C ARG A 1111 8.06 -43.84 55.41
N ASN A 1112 7.86 -45.06 54.91
CA ASN A 1112 6.54 -45.69 54.92
C ASN A 1112 6.11 -46.15 56.31
N ILE A 1113 7.07 -46.54 57.16
CA ILE A 1113 6.83 -46.82 58.58
C ILE A 1113 6.41 -45.54 59.30
N GLU A 1114 7.09 -44.42 59.09
CA GLU A 1114 6.71 -43.11 59.66
C GLU A 1114 5.27 -42.75 59.28
N VAL A 1115 4.92 -42.80 57.99
CA VAL A 1115 3.56 -42.50 57.51
C VAL A 1115 2.51 -43.43 58.12
N GLY A 1116 2.80 -44.74 58.20
CA GLY A 1116 1.83 -45.68 58.78
C GLY A 1116 1.75 -45.58 60.31
N VAL A 1117 2.82 -45.20 61.00
CA VAL A 1117 2.82 -44.90 62.44
C VAL A 1117 2.03 -43.63 62.73
N ASP A 1118 2.20 -42.56 61.94
CA ASP A 1118 1.42 -41.32 62.05
C ASP A 1118 -0.08 -41.61 61.88
N LYS A 1119 -0.43 -42.49 60.94
CA LYS A 1119 -1.82 -42.92 60.71
C LYS A 1119 -2.38 -43.72 61.89
N ILE A 1120 -1.59 -44.60 62.51
CA ILE A 1120 -1.99 -45.26 63.76
C ILE A 1120 -2.20 -44.23 64.87
N MET A 1121 -1.34 -43.20 64.98
CA MET A 1121 -1.49 -42.12 65.96
C MET A 1121 -2.75 -41.28 65.74
N GLN A 1122 -3.20 -41.11 64.49
CA GLN A 1122 -4.45 -40.41 64.19
C GLN A 1122 -5.70 -41.25 64.45
N ASP A 1123 -5.59 -42.57 64.38
CA ASP A 1123 -6.68 -43.53 64.63
C ASP A 1123 -6.86 -43.88 66.13
N ILE A 1124 -5.94 -43.44 67.00
CA ILE A 1124 -6.00 -43.55 68.47
C ILE A 1124 -6.53 -42.24 69.04
#